data_AF-A0A7I8WS13-F1
#
_entry.id   AF-A0A7I8WS13-F1
#
_cell.length_a   1.000
_cell.length_b   1.000
_cell.length_c   1.000
_cell.angle_alpha   90.00
_cell.angle_beta   90.00
_cell.angle_gamma   90.00
#
_symmetry.space_group_name_H-M   'P 1'
#
loop_
_entity.id
_entity.type
_entity.pdbx_description
1 polymer ?
#
loop_
_entity_poly.entity_id
_entity_poly.type
_entity_poly.pdbx_seq_one_letter_code
_entity_poly.pdbx_strand_id
1 'polypeptide(L)'
;MCSSRKRKINTEEIVGEEPIPSTDDLIHKFDKFYDKIVSEKKRKDLFYEHLLDFLLLLRKDAEARRAVAKKIDVKFLSKLLIRYTATQNEVDRCIFECLKFIERALFVNLKCVAPLVFSEKSRAYYDNLIQFGRSLSNVLKPDQVLTYFNPELVKKTAGSMVNSEYRNEPLADLYDPRFVLMLYLTLVKPGSDLSTRCFVTSNCLHFTVASLSFQSDELRAIAYRVLNDFNKHLNDLSAENFPQKTLFIYLIKLLKNSITQPNERIVSPITRYLCEVFDVTMDPLHPLFKGVWSALLQKPTLDLKKLPEFTKFFFSTSSIAFNKERQWIMEIAASSVRCPSDYMALRRAYVAETAMGAFTSCVLNRAVKLEILKFFKSCLKYPTVAMDLTLRLNIPTWISYITKHSTTTRFEQVFLTQLFVENLSQIMQFRSIAENVLTRLTLKLAAQKVLESINSMDDDGKQKYSNTVDVFLKTGKVVFEQTKEEKVDGNEEKEENKEEEPKINVETNKNTDEPAQNGITPKVNGDSEPVRKKKTNLFLIMIRPEIGVTTFLNSTAEYKPWPCIFKQNYSDFLVLEVLTDGTTAQISDGSKDVVPRVKEEKEVVLPSKLSEEDKEKLGKLAELGEVGINVEGWSKDERRELHEYVRSLGPYDSRMDGQEVKAFKPKPSGRKRKFWPRDIPEHLHFTLSKADYETSYAIGIVSKFLNRTPDSFGYCGLKDRRAITAQRVSGFHVDALELLALNSRLKGIKVSAPKYEDKRLTLGNLWGNRFEIALREFTEYNDEQLKDRIDEWSQKGFLNYFGEQRFGSFSVSTADVGLKILQKDFEAAVNLILEPKENTKGSIGDCLKTYSETKDPAKALSQLQGNLRNQVEAIALKQLEKKPGDYRAAILAIPRHQRSLYVHAYQSKIFNQIASKRAEKFGLKVLEGDIFLVDKEVSDKGDKIEDVILPLPSNRMRIPSNEVGQWYKEIMEKDNITEGAFSDLHKDFAVSESFRNYIEKPREVQYDLVGYNSLNTVLQSAEPFAIINQEDLKSPEEGKFQALRVKFSLPSGCYATIALRELLRIDLSKNAQREATENSREKEGNVE
;
A
#
# COMPACT_ATOMS: atom_id res chain seq x y z
N MET A 1 21.58 -47.03 -29.17
CA MET A 1 22.58 -46.13 -29.81
C MET A 1 21.94 -44.77 -30.09
N CYS A 2 22.74 -43.71 -30.14
CA CYS A 2 22.42 -42.27 -30.09
C CYS A 2 22.11 -41.73 -28.69
N SER A 3 23.19 -41.48 -27.94
CA SER A 3 23.20 -40.71 -26.70
C SER A 3 22.89 -39.23 -26.99
N SER A 4 21.79 -38.74 -26.43
CA SER A 4 21.46 -37.32 -26.37
C SER A 4 22.40 -36.60 -25.40
N ARG A 5 23.54 -36.12 -25.93
CA ARG A 5 24.43 -35.17 -25.24
C ARG A 5 23.72 -33.83 -25.11
N LYS A 6 23.04 -33.59 -23.97
CA LYS A 6 22.62 -32.25 -23.55
C LYS A 6 23.86 -31.41 -23.21
N ARG A 7 24.44 -30.71 -24.19
CA ARG A 7 25.40 -29.63 -23.91
C ARG A 7 24.61 -28.39 -23.50
N LYS A 8 24.79 -27.94 -22.24
CA LYS A 8 24.45 -26.57 -21.85
C LYS A 8 25.23 -25.64 -22.77
N ILE A 9 24.53 -24.76 -23.51
CA ILE A 9 25.17 -23.70 -24.29
C ILE A 9 25.67 -22.65 -23.29
N ASN A 10 26.78 -22.94 -22.62
CA ASN A 10 27.63 -21.96 -21.97
C ASN A 10 28.59 -21.46 -23.06
N THR A 11 28.48 -20.20 -23.45
CA THR A 11 29.29 -19.56 -24.49
C THR A 11 30.79 -19.41 -24.15
N GLU A 12 31.28 -20.05 -23.09
CA GLU A 12 32.65 -19.87 -22.59
C GLU A 12 33.47 -21.15 -22.39
N GLU A 13 32.93 -22.35 -22.55
CA GLU A 13 33.72 -23.58 -22.39
C GLU A 13 33.48 -24.58 -23.52
N ILE A 14 34.26 -24.45 -24.59
CA ILE A 14 34.64 -25.60 -25.43
C ILE A 14 36.16 -25.66 -25.42
N VAL A 15 36.68 -26.32 -24.37
CA VAL A 15 38.03 -26.86 -24.34
C VAL A 15 37.95 -28.26 -24.97
N GLY A 16 38.55 -28.36 -26.13
CA GLY A 16 38.81 -29.58 -26.88
C GLY A 16 39.83 -29.19 -27.94
N GLU A 17 41.07 -29.61 -27.74
CA GLU A 17 42.22 -29.37 -28.61
C GLU A 17 42.02 -30.13 -29.94
N GLU A 18 41.22 -29.57 -30.85
CA GLU A 18 41.32 -29.91 -32.27
C GLU A 18 42.22 -28.88 -32.97
N PRO A 19 43.14 -29.31 -33.86
CA PRO A 19 44.00 -28.39 -34.60
C PRO A 19 43.14 -27.40 -35.38
N ILE A 20 43.43 -26.10 -35.24
CA ILE A 20 42.71 -25.04 -35.94
C ILE A 20 42.89 -25.29 -37.45
N PRO A 21 41.80 -25.50 -38.21
CA PRO A 21 41.88 -25.67 -39.66
C PRO A 21 42.51 -24.43 -40.30
N SER A 22 43.19 -24.59 -41.44
CA SER A 22 43.76 -23.44 -42.15
C SER A 22 42.66 -22.44 -42.53
N THR A 23 43.01 -21.16 -42.67
CA THR A 23 42.06 -20.10 -43.06
C THR A 23 41.34 -20.44 -44.38
N ASP A 24 42.03 -21.07 -45.33
CA ASP A 24 41.45 -21.54 -46.60
C ASP A 24 40.45 -22.70 -46.41
N ASP A 25 40.73 -23.63 -45.48
CA ASP A 25 39.80 -24.71 -45.15
C ASP A 25 38.50 -24.19 -44.53
N LEU A 26 38.60 -23.16 -43.68
CA LEU A 26 37.44 -22.50 -43.08
C LEU A 26 36.58 -21.81 -44.15
N ILE A 27 37.22 -21.12 -45.10
CA ILE A 27 36.52 -20.46 -46.21
C ILE A 27 35.82 -21.50 -47.11
N HIS A 28 36.52 -22.58 -47.48
CA HIS A 28 35.94 -23.66 -48.29
C HIS A 28 34.79 -24.37 -47.55
N LYS A 29 34.90 -24.54 -46.22
CA LYS A 29 33.83 -25.12 -45.41
C LYS A 29 32.59 -24.22 -45.39
N PHE A 30 32.76 -22.90 -45.33
CA PHE A 30 31.66 -21.95 -45.46
C PHE A 30 30.99 -22.03 -46.84
N ASP A 31 31.74 -22.16 -47.94
CA ASP A 31 31.17 -22.28 -49.29
C ASP A 31 30.24 -23.50 -49.41
N LYS A 32 30.61 -24.63 -48.79
CA LYS A 32 29.72 -25.81 -48.71
C LYS A 32 28.43 -25.53 -47.94
N PHE A 33 28.47 -24.70 -46.89
CA PHE A 33 27.26 -24.28 -46.15
C PHE A 33 26.43 -23.30 -46.97
N TYR A 34 27.08 -22.34 -47.63
CA TYR A 34 26.45 -21.36 -48.51
C TYR A 34 25.67 -22.05 -49.63
N ASP A 35 26.31 -22.96 -50.37
CA ASP A 35 25.68 -23.69 -51.47
C ASP A 35 24.48 -24.51 -51.00
N LYS A 36 24.58 -25.18 -49.85
CA LYS A 36 23.46 -25.94 -49.27
C LYS A 36 22.30 -25.05 -48.82
N ILE A 37 22.59 -23.83 -48.36
CA ILE A 37 21.58 -22.86 -47.93
C ILE A 37 20.87 -22.25 -49.14
N VAL A 38 21.62 -21.91 -50.19
CA VAL A 38 21.09 -21.29 -51.41
C VAL A 38 20.38 -22.30 -52.31
N SER A 39 20.87 -23.54 -52.41
CA SER A 39 20.33 -24.56 -53.33
C SER A 39 19.08 -25.32 -52.81
N GLU A 40 18.53 -24.95 -51.65
CA GLU A 40 17.32 -25.53 -51.04
C GLU A 40 17.24 -27.08 -50.96
N LYS A 41 18.38 -27.80 -50.97
CA LYS A 41 18.42 -29.28 -50.85
C LYS A 41 17.86 -29.74 -49.50
N LYS A 42 17.19 -30.91 -49.45
CA LYS A 42 16.67 -31.54 -48.21
C LYS A 42 17.75 -31.52 -47.11
N ARG A 43 17.43 -30.92 -45.95
CA ARG A 43 18.35 -30.74 -44.81
C ARG A 43 17.98 -31.69 -43.68
N LYS A 44 18.99 -32.27 -43.03
CA LYS A 44 18.81 -32.97 -41.74
C LYS A 44 18.66 -31.93 -40.62
N ASP A 45 17.95 -32.26 -39.54
CA ASP A 45 17.64 -31.31 -38.46
C ASP A 45 18.90 -30.69 -37.81
N LEU A 46 19.99 -31.46 -37.70
CA LEU A 46 21.30 -31.00 -37.17
C LEU A 46 22.07 -30.02 -38.08
N PHE A 47 21.58 -29.71 -39.28
CA PHE A 47 22.32 -28.85 -40.22
C PHE A 47 22.60 -27.45 -39.66
N TYR A 48 21.64 -26.84 -38.97
CA TYR A 48 21.77 -25.50 -38.42
C TYR A 48 22.61 -25.46 -37.14
N GLU A 49 22.65 -26.57 -36.40
CA GLU A 49 23.56 -26.74 -35.26
C GLU A 49 25.01 -26.76 -35.74
N HIS A 50 25.31 -27.55 -36.78
CA HIS A 50 26.65 -27.56 -37.39
C HIS A 50 27.04 -26.21 -38.01
N LEU A 51 26.07 -25.45 -38.54
CA LEU A 51 26.33 -24.09 -39.02
C LEU A 51 26.69 -23.15 -37.85
N LEU A 52 25.95 -23.23 -36.74
CA LEU A 52 26.22 -22.43 -35.55
C LEU A 52 27.59 -22.76 -34.96
N ASP A 53 27.92 -24.04 -34.79
CA ASP A 53 29.23 -24.48 -34.31
C ASP A 53 30.37 -23.98 -35.21
N PHE A 54 30.18 -24.02 -36.53
CA PHE A 54 31.13 -23.47 -37.49
C PHE A 54 31.28 -21.95 -37.33
N LEU A 55 30.17 -21.20 -37.22
CA LEU A 55 30.23 -19.75 -37.01
C LEU A 55 30.92 -19.41 -35.69
N LEU A 56 30.67 -20.15 -34.61
CA LEU A 56 31.35 -19.96 -33.33
C LEU A 56 32.86 -20.26 -33.42
N LEU A 57 33.26 -21.25 -34.22
CA LEU A 57 34.67 -21.56 -34.48
C LEU A 57 35.39 -20.38 -35.17
N LEU A 58 34.71 -19.65 -36.06
CA LEU A 58 35.26 -18.45 -36.72
C LEU A 58 35.63 -17.33 -35.73
N ARG A 59 35.16 -17.36 -34.48
CA ARG A 59 35.53 -16.36 -33.46
C ARG A 59 37.05 -16.30 -33.24
N LYS A 60 37.77 -17.42 -33.45
CA LYS A 60 39.21 -17.55 -33.21
C LYS A 60 40.10 -17.00 -34.35
N ASP A 61 39.58 -16.81 -35.57
CA ASP A 61 40.35 -16.35 -36.74
C ASP A 61 39.75 -15.04 -37.30
N ALA A 62 40.55 -13.96 -37.31
CA ALA A 62 40.10 -12.64 -37.79
C ALA A 62 40.06 -12.52 -39.33
N GLU A 63 40.92 -13.24 -40.04
CA GLU A 63 41.02 -13.19 -41.49
C GLU A 63 39.89 -14.01 -42.13
N ALA A 64 39.63 -15.20 -41.60
CA ALA A 64 38.47 -16.02 -41.98
C ALA A 64 37.15 -15.25 -41.77
N ARG A 65 37.01 -14.50 -40.67
CA ARG A 65 35.81 -13.66 -40.41
C ARG A 65 35.59 -12.62 -41.50
N ARG A 66 36.64 -11.91 -41.93
CA ARG A 66 36.52 -10.89 -42.99
C ARG A 66 36.17 -11.53 -44.33
N ALA A 67 36.77 -12.68 -44.64
CA ALA A 67 36.50 -13.41 -45.89
C ALA A 67 35.05 -13.93 -45.94
N VAL A 68 34.58 -14.57 -44.86
CA VAL A 68 33.20 -15.06 -44.75
C VAL A 68 32.20 -13.91 -44.75
N ALA A 69 32.46 -12.80 -44.05
CA ALA A 69 31.58 -11.63 -44.04
C ALA A 69 31.33 -11.05 -45.44
N LYS A 70 32.35 -11.05 -46.32
CA LYS A 70 32.20 -10.60 -47.72
C LYS A 70 31.32 -11.51 -48.57
N LYS A 71 31.19 -12.79 -48.21
CA LYS A 71 30.40 -13.80 -48.94
C LYS A 71 28.93 -13.84 -48.48
N ILE A 72 28.59 -13.27 -47.32
CA ILE A 72 27.21 -13.23 -46.83
C ILE A 72 26.45 -12.15 -47.59
N ASP A 73 25.56 -12.56 -48.49
CA ASP A 73 24.74 -11.69 -49.32
C ASP A 73 23.25 -11.76 -48.95
N VAL A 74 22.44 -10.94 -49.62
CA VAL A 74 20.98 -10.87 -49.42
C VAL A 74 20.33 -12.24 -49.64
N LYS A 75 20.84 -13.05 -50.59
CA LYS A 75 20.32 -14.39 -50.88
C LYS A 75 20.50 -15.32 -49.69
N PHE A 76 21.70 -15.36 -49.11
CA PHE A 76 21.98 -16.18 -47.93
C PHE A 76 21.06 -15.84 -46.75
N LEU A 77 20.97 -14.54 -46.40
CA LEU A 77 20.16 -14.07 -45.28
C LEU A 77 18.65 -14.32 -45.49
N SER A 78 18.16 -14.09 -46.71
CA SER A 78 16.76 -14.32 -47.07
C SER A 78 16.36 -15.78 -46.91
N LYS A 79 17.21 -16.72 -47.38
CA LYS A 79 16.93 -18.16 -47.27
C LYS A 79 16.97 -18.67 -45.83
N LEU A 80 17.73 -18.04 -44.93
CA LEU A 80 17.66 -18.31 -43.49
C LEU A 80 16.32 -17.83 -42.89
N LEU A 81 15.88 -16.62 -43.22
CA LEU A 81 14.64 -16.03 -42.71
C LEU A 81 13.36 -16.73 -43.23
N ILE A 82 13.40 -17.29 -44.45
CA ILE A 82 12.31 -18.10 -44.99
C ILE A 82 12.08 -19.37 -44.17
N ARG A 83 13.16 -20.01 -43.68
CA ARG A 83 13.03 -21.22 -42.83
C ARG A 83 12.65 -20.88 -41.40
N TYR A 84 13.03 -19.70 -40.93
CA TYR A 84 12.82 -19.24 -39.57
C TYR A 84 11.32 -19.03 -39.29
N THR A 85 10.79 -19.67 -38.25
CA THR A 85 9.37 -19.49 -37.85
C THR A 85 9.18 -18.54 -36.67
N ALA A 86 10.27 -17.91 -36.20
CA ALA A 86 10.30 -17.07 -35.01
C ALA A 86 9.89 -17.77 -33.70
N THR A 87 9.93 -19.10 -33.66
CA THR A 87 9.54 -19.92 -32.51
C THR A 87 10.73 -20.34 -31.64
N GLN A 88 10.46 -20.96 -30.50
CA GLN A 88 11.49 -21.53 -29.61
C GLN A 88 11.99 -22.92 -30.03
N ASN A 89 11.64 -23.40 -31.23
CA ASN A 89 12.16 -24.65 -31.79
C ASN A 89 13.70 -24.65 -31.86
N GLU A 90 14.32 -25.83 -31.74
CA GLU A 90 15.79 -25.98 -31.74
C GLU A 90 16.43 -25.38 -33.00
N VAL A 91 15.80 -25.60 -34.15
CA VAL A 91 16.21 -25.03 -35.45
C VAL A 91 16.16 -23.49 -35.44
N ASP A 92 15.06 -22.92 -34.94
CA ASP A 92 14.88 -21.46 -34.90
C ASP A 92 15.86 -20.81 -33.92
N ARG A 93 16.17 -21.45 -32.78
CA ARG A 93 17.21 -20.97 -31.85
C ARG A 93 18.58 -20.94 -32.52
N CYS A 94 18.94 -21.98 -33.26
CA CYS A 94 20.20 -22.02 -34.00
C CYS A 94 20.26 -20.93 -35.06
N ILE A 95 19.18 -20.74 -35.83
CA ILE A 95 19.10 -19.68 -36.86
C ILE A 95 19.21 -18.29 -36.21
N PHE A 96 18.54 -18.06 -35.09
CA PHE A 96 18.60 -16.79 -34.36
C PHE A 96 20.03 -16.47 -33.86
N GLU A 97 20.71 -17.44 -33.24
CA GLU A 97 22.10 -17.23 -32.80
C GLU A 97 23.06 -17.06 -34.00
N CYS A 98 22.81 -17.73 -35.14
CA CYS A 98 23.55 -17.49 -36.38
C CYS A 98 23.36 -16.04 -36.85
N LEU A 99 22.13 -15.54 -36.92
CA LEU A 99 21.83 -14.15 -37.32
C LEU A 99 22.50 -13.14 -36.39
N LYS A 100 22.45 -13.37 -35.08
CA LYS A 100 23.09 -12.54 -34.06
C LYS A 100 24.62 -12.54 -34.19
N PHE A 101 25.23 -13.69 -34.48
CA PHE A 101 26.67 -13.79 -34.73
C PHE A 101 27.06 -13.04 -36.01
N ILE A 102 26.27 -13.17 -37.08
CA ILE A 102 26.49 -12.46 -38.35
C ILE A 102 26.42 -10.94 -38.15
N GLU A 103 25.45 -10.45 -37.38
CA GLU A 103 25.34 -9.01 -37.11
C GLU A 103 26.45 -8.49 -36.18
N ARG A 104 26.72 -9.17 -35.06
CA ARG A 104 27.64 -8.66 -34.01
C ARG A 104 29.11 -8.99 -34.24
N ALA A 105 29.42 -10.19 -34.72
CA ALA A 105 30.79 -10.68 -34.84
C ALA A 105 31.36 -10.55 -36.26
N LEU A 106 30.50 -10.60 -37.29
CA LEU A 106 30.88 -10.38 -38.70
C LEU A 106 30.57 -8.97 -39.20
N PHE A 107 29.88 -8.14 -38.40
CA PHE A 107 29.51 -6.75 -38.73
C PHE A 107 28.69 -6.62 -40.04
N VAL A 108 27.92 -7.65 -40.39
CA VAL A 108 27.05 -7.62 -41.58
C VAL A 108 25.76 -6.89 -41.25
N ASN A 109 25.40 -5.91 -42.09
CA ASN A 109 24.24 -5.05 -41.84
C ASN A 109 22.92 -5.72 -42.28
N LEU A 110 22.10 -6.15 -41.32
CA LEU A 110 20.79 -6.77 -41.58
C LEU A 110 19.74 -5.82 -42.18
N LYS A 111 20.01 -4.50 -42.29
CA LYS A 111 19.12 -3.58 -43.02
C LYS A 111 18.96 -3.95 -44.50
N CYS A 112 19.87 -4.72 -45.07
CA CYS A 112 19.77 -5.21 -46.45
C CYS A 112 18.54 -6.10 -46.69
N VAL A 113 18.02 -6.75 -45.63
CA VAL A 113 16.84 -7.63 -45.67
C VAL A 113 15.65 -7.06 -44.88
N ALA A 114 15.72 -5.83 -44.39
CA ALA A 114 14.65 -5.23 -43.59
C ALA A 114 13.45 -4.76 -44.46
N PRO A 115 12.20 -4.88 -43.97
CA PRO A 115 11.78 -5.43 -42.67
C PRO A 115 12.00 -6.95 -42.52
N LEU A 116 12.37 -7.38 -41.30
CA LEU A 116 12.67 -8.78 -40.97
C LEU A 116 11.38 -9.60 -40.86
N VAL A 117 10.83 -10.01 -41.99
CA VAL A 117 9.71 -10.97 -42.08
C VAL A 117 10.23 -12.40 -42.08
N PHE A 118 9.41 -13.35 -41.64
CA PHE A 118 9.81 -14.73 -41.39
C PHE A 118 8.74 -15.71 -41.88
N SER A 119 9.03 -17.01 -41.82
CA SER A 119 8.25 -18.14 -42.32
C SER A 119 8.23 -18.29 -43.84
N GLU A 120 7.68 -19.41 -44.33
CA GLU A 120 7.54 -19.65 -45.77
C GLU A 120 6.72 -18.56 -46.47
N LYS A 121 5.79 -17.91 -45.77
CA LYS A 121 5.02 -16.77 -46.29
C LYS A 121 5.90 -15.60 -46.75
N SER A 122 7.12 -15.50 -46.23
CA SER A 122 8.07 -14.43 -46.58
C SER A 122 8.81 -14.69 -47.90
N ARG A 123 8.70 -15.90 -48.48
CA ARG A 123 9.39 -16.29 -49.72
C ARG A 123 9.11 -15.33 -50.87
N ALA A 124 7.84 -15.00 -51.12
CA ALA A 124 7.44 -14.07 -52.18
C ALA A 124 8.04 -12.66 -51.99
N TYR A 125 8.17 -12.18 -50.75
CA TYR A 125 8.79 -10.89 -50.46
C TYR A 125 10.29 -10.92 -50.75
N TYR A 126 10.99 -11.94 -50.24
CA TYR A 126 12.44 -12.03 -50.40
C TYR A 126 12.87 -12.36 -51.84
N ASP A 127 12.11 -13.17 -52.58
CA ASP A 127 12.41 -13.44 -53.99
C ASP A 127 12.28 -12.15 -54.83
N ASN A 128 11.27 -11.31 -54.56
CA ASN A 128 11.16 -9.97 -55.15
C ASN A 128 12.34 -9.05 -54.75
N LEU A 129 12.77 -9.11 -53.49
CA LEU A 129 13.91 -8.32 -53.01
C LEU A 129 15.22 -8.74 -53.70
N ILE A 130 15.40 -10.04 -53.95
CA ILE A 130 16.56 -10.59 -54.67
C ILE A 130 16.52 -10.19 -56.16
N GLN A 131 15.34 -10.20 -56.79
CA GLN A 131 15.19 -9.92 -58.22
C GLN A 131 15.31 -8.42 -58.56
N PHE A 132 14.67 -7.55 -57.79
CA PHE A 132 14.55 -6.12 -58.10
C PHE A 132 15.45 -5.23 -57.24
N GLY A 133 16.03 -5.76 -56.17
CA GLY A 133 16.80 -4.97 -55.20
C GLY A 133 15.92 -4.00 -54.41
N ARG A 134 16.50 -3.36 -53.39
CA ARG A 134 15.77 -2.56 -52.41
C ARG A 134 15.10 -1.29 -52.98
N SER A 135 15.64 -0.74 -54.06
CA SER A 135 15.15 0.50 -54.67
C SER A 135 13.90 0.32 -55.54
N LEU A 136 13.69 -0.88 -56.09
CA LEU A 136 12.54 -1.19 -56.95
C LEU A 136 11.54 -2.15 -56.29
N SER A 137 11.93 -2.81 -55.18
CA SER A 137 11.03 -3.67 -54.40
C SER A 137 10.03 -2.84 -53.58
N ASN A 138 8.76 -3.27 -53.57
CA ASN A 138 7.74 -2.67 -52.71
C ASN A 138 8.03 -3.01 -51.23
N VAL A 139 8.49 -2.02 -50.45
CA VAL A 139 8.82 -2.19 -49.04
C VAL A 139 7.53 -2.38 -48.24
N LEU A 140 7.44 -3.48 -47.49
CA LEU A 140 6.26 -3.76 -46.67
C LEU A 140 6.05 -2.67 -45.60
N LYS A 141 4.80 -2.20 -45.48
CA LYS A 141 4.42 -1.28 -44.40
C LYS A 141 4.44 -2.00 -43.04
N PRO A 142 4.64 -1.28 -41.92
CA PRO A 142 4.63 -1.90 -40.58
C PRO A 142 3.39 -2.76 -40.30
N ASP A 143 2.21 -2.31 -40.72
CA ASP A 143 0.96 -3.06 -40.58
C ASP A 143 0.97 -4.39 -41.35
N GLN A 144 1.59 -4.43 -42.53
CA GLN A 144 1.72 -5.64 -43.34
C GLN A 144 2.69 -6.63 -42.69
N VAL A 145 3.73 -6.15 -42.01
CA VAL A 145 4.66 -7.01 -41.25
C VAL A 145 3.94 -7.72 -40.11
N LEU A 146 2.95 -7.07 -39.46
CA LEU A 146 2.17 -7.71 -38.39
C LEU A 146 1.32 -8.89 -38.87
N THR A 147 0.97 -8.98 -40.15
CA THR A 147 0.19 -10.11 -40.70
C THR A 147 0.94 -11.43 -40.74
N TYR A 148 2.27 -11.39 -40.58
CA TYR A 148 3.11 -12.59 -40.48
C TYR A 148 3.00 -13.26 -39.10
N PHE A 149 2.52 -12.54 -38.09
CA PHE A 149 2.22 -13.10 -36.78
C PHE A 149 0.84 -13.76 -36.76
N ASN A 150 0.74 -14.90 -36.08
CA ASN A 150 -0.54 -15.49 -35.73
C ASN A 150 -1.04 -14.85 -34.40
N PRO A 151 -2.15 -14.09 -34.40
CA PRO A 151 -2.63 -13.38 -33.21
C PRO A 151 -2.94 -14.29 -32.02
N GLU A 152 -3.46 -15.49 -32.28
CA GLU A 152 -3.74 -16.50 -31.24
C GLU A 152 -2.46 -17.05 -30.63
N LEU A 153 -1.46 -17.27 -31.47
CA LEU A 153 -0.15 -17.74 -31.03
C LEU A 153 0.59 -16.65 -30.23
N VAL A 154 0.49 -15.38 -30.62
CA VAL A 154 1.02 -14.24 -29.85
C VAL A 154 0.34 -14.17 -28.47
N LYS A 155 -0.98 -14.33 -28.41
CA LYS A 155 -1.74 -14.36 -27.15
C LYS A 155 -1.35 -15.55 -26.27
N LYS A 156 -1.23 -16.75 -26.85
CA LYS A 156 -0.74 -17.97 -26.17
C LYS A 156 0.69 -17.79 -25.64
N THR A 157 1.55 -17.12 -26.42
CA THR A 157 2.93 -16.82 -26.05
C THR A 157 2.99 -15.83 -24.88
N ALA A 158 2.25 -14.72 -24.96
CA ALA A 158 2.10 -13.77 -23.84
C ALA A 158 1.52 -14.43 -22.58
N GLY A 159 0.68 -15.45 -22.76
CA GLY A 159 0.07 -16.28 -21.73
C GLY A 159 1.03 -17.27 -21.04
N SER A 160 1.97 -17.85 -21.78
CA SER A 160 2.67 -19.08 -21.37
C SER A 160 4.17 -18.93 -21.08
N MET A 161 4.81 -17.85 -21.54
CA MET A 161 6.29 -17.75 -21.55
C MET A 161 6.99 -17.47 -20.22
N VAL A 162 6.30 -16.99 -19.18
CA VAL A 162 6.94 -16.79 -17.86
C VAL A 162 7.32 -18.15 -17.23
N ASN A 163 6.72 -19.26 -17.70
CA ASN A 163 7.05 -20.61 -17.23
C ASN A 163 8.33 -21.20 -17.85
N SER A 164 8.82 -20.69 -19.00
CA SER A 164 9.95 -21.31 -19.71
C SER A 164 11.32 -21.05 -19.05
N GLU A 165 11.41 -20.09 -18.13
CA GLU A 165 12.62 -19.87 -17.32
C GLU A 165 12.73 -20.87 -16.15
N TYR A 166 11.61 -21.49 -15.73
CA TYR A 166 11.56 -22.50 -14.65
C TYR A 166 11.48 -23.94 -15.15
N ARG A 167 10.92 -24.18 -16.33
CA ARG A 167 10.98 -25.47 -17.01
C ARG A 167 12.24 -25.47 -17.88
N ASN A 168 13.22 -26.32 -17.56
CA ASN A 168 14.44 -26.51 -18.36
C ASN A 168 14.18 -27.09 -19.77
N GLU A 169 12.96 -26.92 -20.33
CA GLU A 169 12.53 -27.49 -21.60
C GLU A 169 11.96 -26.40 -22.52
N PRO A 170 12.45 -26.30 -23.77
CA PRO A 170 11.87 -25.46 -24.81
C PRO A 170 10.41 -25.82 -25.05
N LEU A 171 9.51 -24.83 -25.07
CA LEU A 171 8.17 -25.02 -25.61
C LEU A 171 8.23 -24.71 -27.11
N ALA A 172 8.42 -25.76 -27.91
CA ALA A 172 8.52 -25.73 -29.37
C ALA A 172 7.51 -24.77 -30.05
N ASP A 173 6.26 -24.78 -29.57
CA ASP A 173 5.14 -24.05 -30.18
C ASP A 173 4.95 -22.61 -29.66
N LEU A 174 5.99 -21.91 -29.19
CA LEU A 174 5.87 -20.51 -28.72
C LEU A 174 6.84 -19.59 -29.46
N TYR A 175 6.45 -18.32 -29.69
CA TYR A 175 7.34 -17.33 -30.31
C TYR A 175 8.55 -16.99 -29.41
N ASP A 176 9.71 -16.70 -30.01
CA ASP A 176 10.92 -16.27 -29.30
C ASP A 176 10.86 -14.76 -28.96
N PRO A 177 10.82 -14.38 -27.67
CA PRO A 177 10.67 -12.99 -27.25
C PRO A 177 11.86 -12.11 -27.63
N ARG A 178 13.06 -12.71 -27.78
CA ARG A 178 14.26 -11.98 -28.18
C ARG A 178 14.10 -11.41 -29.58
N PHE A 179 13.56 -12.22 -30.50
CA PHE A 179 13.29 -11.79 -31.86
C PHE A 179 12.06 -10.88 -31.94
N VAL A 180 10.94 -11.26 -31.31
CA VAL A 180 9.68 -10.52 -31.41
C VAL A 180 9.78 -9.11 -30.82
N LEU A 181 10.37 -8.94 -29.62
CA LEU A 181 10.51 -7.61 -29.03
C LEU A 181 11.48 -6.71 -29.83
N MET A 182 12.52 -7.30 -30.43
CA MET A 182 13.41 -6.57 -31.34
C MET A 182 12.70 -6.13 -32.61
N LEU A 183 11.87 -6.99 -33.20
CA LEU A 183 11.05 -6.62 -34.35
C LEU A 183 10.08 -5.50 -33.98
N TYR A 184 9.36 -5.60 -32.85
CA TYR A 184 8.46 -4.53 -32.40
C TYR A 184 9.18 -3.20 -32.19
N LEU A 185 10.40 -3.21 -31.63
CA LEU A 185 11.21 -2.00 -31.48
C LEU A 185 11.55 -1.35 -32.84
N THR A 186 11.66 -2.12 -33.91
CA THR A 186 11.85 -1.57 -35.26
C THR A 186 10.56 -1.02 -35.88
N LEU A 187 9.41 -1.62 -35.56
CA LEU A 187 8.10 -1.22 -36.10
C LEU A 187 7.56 0.05 -35.43
N VAL A 188 7.80 0.23 -34.13
CA VAL A 188 7.25 1.33 -33.31
C VAL A 188 8.23 2.52 -33.21
N LYS A 189 9.19 2.65 -34.13
CA LYS A 189 10.12 3.79 -34.11
C LYS A 189 9.37 5.11 -34.31
N PRO A 190 9.76 6.20 -33.63
CA PRO A 190 9.16 7.52 -33.83
C PRO A 190 9.18 7.91 -35.32
N GLY A 191 8.03 8.24 -35.88
CA GLY A 191 7.85 8.56 -37.30
C GLY A 191 7.57 7.37 -38.23
N SER A 192 7.26 6.18 -37.71
CA SER A 192 6.78 5.05 -38.52
C SER A 192 5.29 5.18 -38.87
N ASP A 193 4.87 4.69 -40.04
CA ASP A 193 3.45 4.68 -40.46
C ASP A 193 2.64 3.52 -39.83
N LEU A 194 2.96 3.10 -38.60
CA LEU A 194 2.30 1.99 -37.92
C LEU A 194 0.92 2.42 -37.40
N SER A 195 -0.14 1.68 -37.72
CA SER A 195 -1.46 1.92 -37.13
C SER A 195 -1.50 1.51 -35.67
N THR A 196 -1.84 2.46 -34.78
CA THR A 196 -1.93 2.19 -33.33
C THR A 196 -3.01 1.14 -33.02
N ARG A 197 -4.11 1.15 -33.79
CA ARG A 197 -5.18 0.16 -33.70
C ARG A 197 -4.71 -1.23 -34.11
N CYS A 198 -3.97 -1.35 -35.23
CA CYS A 198 -3.44 -2.62 -35.72
C CYS A 198 -2.51 -3.27 -34.68
N PHE A 199 -1.63 -2.48 -34.05
CA PHE A 199 -0.72 -2.96 -33.02
C PHE A 199 -1.44 -3.54 -31.79
N VAL A 200 -2.59 -2.96 -31.41
CA VAL A 200 -3.43 -3.47 -30.32
C VAL A 200 -4.19 -4.72 -30.77
N THR A 201 -4.85 -4.70 -31.94
CA THR A 201 -5.64 -5.84 -32.44
C THR A 201 -4.82 -7.08 -32.76
N SER A 202 -3.54 -6.92 -33.10
CA SER A 202 -2.61 -8.03 -33.32
C SER A 202 -2.01 -8.61 -32.03
N ASN A 203 -2.50 -8.22 -30.85
CA ASN A 203 -2.00 -8.61 -29.53
C ASN A 203 -0.52 -8.23 -29.27
N CYS A 204 0.05 -7.30 -30.04
CA CYS A 204 1.45 -6.88 -29.88
C CYS A 204 1.64 -6.08 -28.58
N LEU A 205 0.64 -5.26 -28.20
CA LEU A 205 0.64 -4.56 -26.92
C LEU A 205 0.54 -5.54 -25.74
N HIS A 206 -0.31 -6.57 -25.82
CA HIS A 206 -0.42 -7.61 -24.80
C HIS A 206 0.90 -8.33 -24.59
N PHE A 207 1.58 -8.69 -25.67
CA PHE A 207 2.88 -9.33 -25.62
C PHE A 207 3.92 -8.42 -24.95
N THR A 208 3.97 -7.14 -25.32
CA THR A 208 4.89 -6.15 -24.75
C THR A 208 4.69 -5.97 -23.25
N VAL A 209 3.44 -5.84 -22.78
CA VAL A 209 3.13 -5.69 -21.35
C VAL A 209 3.34 -6.99 -20.59
N ALA A 210 3.04 -8.15 -21.17
CA ALA A 210 3.36 -9.45 -20.57
C ALA A 210 4.87 -9.62 -20.36
N SER A 211 5.71 -9.15 -21.29
CA SER A 211 7.17 -9.21 -21.18
C SER A 211 7.75 -8.39 -20.03
N LEU A 212 7.02 -7.45 -19.44
CA LEU A 212 7.44 -6.72 -18.22
C LEU A 212 7.55 -7.64 -16.98
N SER A 213 7.00 -8.86 -17.07
CA SER A 213 7.06 -9.87 -16.00
C SER A 213 8.23 -10.86 -16.11
N PHE A 214 9.01 -10.81 -17.20
CA PHE A 214 10.16 -11.70 -17.42
C PHE A 214 11.28 -11.47 -16.40
N GLN A 215 12.05 -12.51 -16.06
CA GLN A 215 13.17 -12.36 -15.13
C GLN A 215 14.38 -11.69 -15.78
N SER A 216 14.58 -11.86 -17.08
CA SER A 216 15.65 -11.19 -17.83
C SER A 216 15.51 -9.67 -17.85
N ASP A 217 16.51 -8.97 -17.29
CA ASP A 217 16.58 -7.51 -17.26
C ASP A 217 16.66 -6.90 -18.67
N GLU A 218 17.36 -7.55 -19.60
CA GLU A 218 17.52 -7.11 -20.99
C GLU A 218 16.17 -7.10 -21.73
N LEU A 219 15.41 -8.19 -21.63
CA LEU A 219 14.10 -8.29 -22.28
C LEU A 219 13.08 -7.32 -21.68
N ARG A 220 13.12 -7.10 -20.36
CA ARG A 220 12.28 -6.08 -19.72
C ARG A 220 12.64 -4.67 -20.21
N ALA A 221 13.93 -4.35 -20.33
CA ALA A 221 14.36 -3.05 -20.82
C ALA A 221 13.89 -2.78 -22.25
N ILE A 222 13.94 -3.80 -23.11
CA ILE A 222 13.40 -3.72 -24.48
C ILE A 222 11.89 -3.51 -24.45
N ALA A 223 11.15 -4.28 -23.65
CA ALA A 223 9.70 -4.15 -23.54
C ALA A 223 9.28 -2.75 -23.03
N TYR A 224 9.99 -2.20 -22.04
CA TYR A 224 9.80 -0.82 -21.59
C TYR A 224 10.07 0.20 -22.69
N ARG A 225 11.10 -0.03 -23.52
CA ARG A 225 11.42 0.83 -24.65
C ARG A 225 10.33 0.81 -25.71
N VAL A 226 9.86 -0.38 -26.08
CA VAL A 226 8.74 -0.56 -27.03
C VAL A 226 7.49 0.14 -26.50
N LEU A 227 7.16 -0.01 -25.22
CA LEU A 227 5.99 0.64 -24.61
C LEU A 227 6.10 2.17 -24.60
N ASN A 228 7.31 2.70 -24.34
CA ASN A 228 7.55 4.15 -24.35
C ASN A 228 7.47 4.74 -25.77
N ASP A 229 8.05 4.07 -26.76
CA ASP A 229 7.99 4.53 -28.15
C ASP A 229 6.56 4.36 -28.70
N PHE A 230 5.81 3.32 -28.30
CA PHE A 230 4.37 3.20 -28.58
C PHE A 230 3.56 4.34 -27.98
N ASN A 231 3.87 4.76 -26.75
CA ASN A 231 3.20 5.89 -26.10
C ASN A 231 3.50 7.22 -26.82
N LYS A 232 4.70 7.42 -27.35
CA LYS A 232 4.98 8.60 -28.21
C LYS A 232 4.17 8.55 -29.49
N HIS A 233 4.15 7.39 -30.13
CA HIS A 233 3.38 7.14 -31.34
C HIS A 233 1.88 7.43 -31.15
N LEU A 234 1.33 7.00 -30.01
CA LEU A 234 -0.03 7.36 -29.59
C LEU A 234 -0.19 8.88 -29.47
N ASN A 235 0.75 9.64 -28.89
CA ASN A 235 0.58 11.08 -28.71
C ASN A 235 0.71 11.89 -30.02
N ASP A 236 1.58 11.48 -30.93
CA ASP A 236 1.94 12.24 -32.13
C ASP A 236 0.85 12.20 -33.24
N LEU A 237 -0.02 11.19 -33.26
CA LEU A 237 -1.02 10.99 -34.33
C LEU A 237 -2.36 11.70 -34.05
N SER A 238 -2.57 12.91 -34.59
CA SER A 238 -3.83 13.66 -34.44
C SER A 238 -4.97 13.22 -35.38
N ALA A 239 -4.72 12.33 -36.35
CA ALA A 239 -5.63 12.04 -37.47
C ALA A 239 -6.05 10.57 -37.66
N GLU A 240 -5.73 9.65 -36.73
CA GLU A 240 -6.21 8.26 -36.81
C GLU A 240 -7.63 8.09 -36.26
N ASN A 241 -8.47 7.32 -36.95
CA ASN A 241 -9.78 6.84 -36.46
C ASN A 241 -9.61 5.81 -35.32
N PHE A 242 -9.07 6.24 -34.18
CA PHE A 242 -8.95 5.44 -32.97
C PHE A 242 -9.58 6.14 -31.75
N PRO A 243 -10.91 6.06 -31.58
CA PRO A 243 -11.64 6.75 -30.51
C PRO A 243 -11.14 6.43 -29.09
N GLN A 244 -10.63 5.22 -28.87
CA GLN A 244 -10.16 4.71 -27.58
C GLN A 244 -8.73 5.17 -27.24
N LYS A 245 -8.04 5.88 -28.13
CA LYS A 245 -6.65 6.35 -27.96
C LYS A 245 -6.39 6.99 -26.59
N THR A 246 -7.25 7.90 -26.15
CA THR A 246 -7.09 8.63 -24.87
C THR A 246 -7.10 7.69 -23.67
N LEU A 247 -7.87 6.59 -23.75
CA LEU A 247 -7.93 5.57 -22.71
C LEU A 247 -6.62 4.79 -22.63
N PHE A 248 -6.03 4.39 -23.77
CA PHE A 248 -4.72 3.74 -23.80
C PHE A 248 -3.59 4.64 -23.27
N ILE A 249 -3.60 5.93 -23.63
CA ILE A 249 -2.65 6.91 -23.08
C ILE A 249 -2.80 6.99 -21.55
N TYR A 250 -4.03 6.98 -21.03
CA TYR A 250 -4.27 6.97 -19.59
C TYR A 250 -3.73 5.70 -18.93
N LEU A 251 -3.97 4.51 -19.49
CA LEU A 251 -3.47 3.24 -18.93
C LEU A 251 -1.94 3.19 -18.90
N ILE A 252 -1.27 3.63 -19.97
CA ILE A 252 0.19 3.67 -20.02
C ILE A 252 0.73 4.70 -19.02
N LYS A 253 0.07 5.86 -18.88
CA LYS A 253 0.42 6.87 -17.88
C LYS A 253 0.22 6.35 -16.45
N LEU A 254 -0.86 5.62 -16.20
CA LEU A 254 -1.16 4.99 -14.93
C LEU A 254 -0.07 3.99 -14.56
N LEU A 255 0.33 3.13 -15.50
CA LEU A 255 1.45 2.20 -15.33
C LEU A 255 2.76 2.93 -15.07
N LYS A 256 3.08 3.96 -15.88
CA LYS A 256 4.29 4.79 -15.73
C LYS A 256 4.39 5.43 -14.35
N ASN A 257 3.29 5.96 -13.81
CA ASN A 257 3.25 6.57 -12.49
C ASN A 257 3.35 5.55 -11.34
N SER A 258 3.11 4.27 -11.63
CA SER A 258 3.13 3.19 -10.64
C SER A 258 4.51 2.56 -10.46
N ILE A 259 5.39 2.74 -11.45
CA ILE A 259 6.76 2.23 -11.43
C ILE A 259 7.61 3.13 -10.54
N THR A 260 8.32 2.53 -9.59
CA THR A 260 9.16 3.21 -8.61
C THR A 260 10.65 3.07 -8.90
N GLN A 261 11.05 1.98 -9.57
CA GLN A 261 12.45 1.69 -9.90
C GLN A 261 12.67 1.59 -11.43
N PRO A 262 13.87 1.94 -11.92
CA PRO A 262 14.20 1.72 -13.32
C PRO A 262 14.21 0.22 -13.62
N ASN A 263 13.58 -0.17 -14.73
CA ASN A 263 13.46 -1.57 -15.15
C ASN A 263 12.81 -2.52 -14.11
N GLU A 264 11.94 -1.97 -13.25
CA GLU A 264 11.22 -2.72 -12.21
C GLU A 264 10.45 -3.89 -12.83
N ARG A 265 10.59 -5.09 -12.25
CA ARG A 265 9.84 -6.28 -12.70
C ARG A 265 8.40 -6.18 -12.18
N ILE A 266 7.43 -6.27 -13.10
CA ILE A 266 6.01 -6.28 -12.75
C ILE A 266 5.54 -7.73 -12.61
N VAL A 267 4.89 -8.07 -11.50
CA VAL A 267 4.41 -9.45 -11.27
C VAL A 267 3.33 -9.85 -12.29
N SER A 268 3.29 -11.14 -12.65
CA SER A 268 2.40 -11.66 -13.70
C SER A 268 0.90 -11.38 -13.49
N PRO A 269 0.36 -11.38 -12.25
CA PRO A 269 -1.04 -10.99 -12.00
C PRO A 269 -1.41 -9.61 -12.51
N ILE A 270 -0.46 -8.68 -12.50
CA ILE A 270 -0.72 -7.29 -12.87
C ILE A 270 -0.58 -7.10 -14.36
N THR A 271 0.43 -7.70 -14.98
CA THR A 271 0.57 -7.68 -16.45
C THR A 271 -0.61 -8.39 -17.10
N ARG A 272 -1.08 -9.51 -16.53
CA ARG A 272 -2.29 -10.21 -16.98
C ARG A 272 -3.55 -9.36 -16.83
N TYR A 273 -3.72 -8.71 -15.68
CA TYR A 273 -4.83 -7.76 -15.46
C TYR A 273 -4.83 -6.64 -16.50
N LEU A 274 -3.69 -6.02 -16.78
CA LEU A 274 -3.57 -4.94 -17.77
C LEU A 274 -3.90 -5.41 -19.19
N CYS A 275 -3.44 -6.61 -19.58
CA CYS A 275 -3.79 -7.19 -20.88
C CYS A 275 -5.31 -7.38 -21.04
N GLU A 276 -5.99 -7.87 -20.01
CA GLU A 276 -7.45 -8.01 -20.03
C GLU A 276 -8.16 -6.65 -20.04
N VAL A 277 -7.62 -5.65 -19.34
CA VAL A 277 -8.13 -4.27 -19.41
C VAL A 277 -8.00 -3.70 -20.82
N PHE A 278 -6.94 -4.03 -21.57
CA PHE A 278 -6.80 -3.60 -22.97
C PHE A 278 -7.90 -4.19 -23.85
N ASP A 279 -8.22 -5.48 -23.69
CA ASP A 279 -9.33 -6.13 -24.42
C ASP A 279 -10.66 -5.46 -24.10
N VAL A 280 -10.94 -5.22 -22.81
CA VAL A 280 -12.14 -4.49 -22.38
C VAL A 280 -12.17 -3.07 -22.95
N THR A 281 -11.03 -2.39 -23.04
CA THR A 281 -10.95 -1.00 -23.52
C THR A 281 -11.22 -0.89 -25.02
N MET A 282 -10.91 -1.91 -25.81
CA MET A 282 -11.17 -1.93 -27.25
C MET A 282 -12.67 -2.01 -27.58
N ASP A 283 -13.49 -2.56 -26.69
CA ASP A 283 -14.94 -2.69 -26.85
C ASP A 283 -15.70 -1.88 -25.76
N PRO A 284 -16.15 -0.65 -26.08
CA PRO A 284 -16.96 0.16 -25.15
C PRO A 284 -18.29 -0.48 -24.73
N LEU A 285 -18.82 -1.44 -25.51
CA LEU A 285 -20.05 -2.17 -25.19
C LEU A 285 -19.79 -3.38 -24.29
N HIS A 286 -18.52 -3.66 -23.98
CA HIS A 286 -18.15 -4.79 -23.14
C HIS A 286 -18.81 -4.67 -21.75
N PRO A 287 -19.44 -5.74 -21.21
CA PRO A 287 -20.15 -5.68 -19.93
C PRO A 287 -19.28 -5.19 -18.76
N LEU A 288 -17.97 -5.45 -18.83
CA LEU A 288 -16.99 -5.08 -17.81
C LEU A 288 -16.46 -3.64 -17.97
N PHE A 289 -16.73 -2.95 -19.09
CA PHE A 289 -16.14 -1.66 -19.41
C PHE A 289 -16.38 -0.64 -18.30
N LYS A 290 -17.64 -0.47 -17.90
CA LYS A 290 -18.02 0.47 -16.83
C LYS A 290 -17.40 0.08 -15.47
N GLY A 291 -17.41 -1.22 -15.13
CA GLY A 291 -16.84 -1.72 -13.87
C GLY A 291 -15.35 -1.45 -13.77
N VAL A 292 -14.60 -1.80 -14.81
CA VAL A 292 -13.15 -1.61 -14.93
C VAL A 292 -12.77 -0.13 -14.92
N TRP A 293 -13.35 0.67 -15.81
CA TRP A 293 -13.01 2.09 -15.92
C TRP A 293 -13.44 2.92 -14.69
N SER A 294 -14.54 2.55 -14.03
CA SER A 294 -14.91 3.18 -12.75
C SER A 294 -13.85 2.93 -11.66
N ALA A 295 -13.16 1.78 -11.70
CA ALA A 295 -12.13 1.45 -10.72
C ALA A 295 -10.81 2.16 -11.03
N LEU A 296 -10.41 2.19 -12.31
CA LEU A 296 -9.15 2.76 -12.76
C LEU A 296 -9.11 4.29 -12.69
N LEU A 297 -10.25 4.97 -12.88
CA LEU A 297 -10.32 6.44 -12.78
C LEU A 297 -10.31 6.96 -11.33
N GLN A 298 -10.60 6.10 -10.34
CA GLN A 298 -10.60 6.50 -8.93
C GLN A 298 -9.19 6.60 -8.33
N LYS A 299 -8.17 6.06 -9.00
CA LYS A 299 -6.82 5.95 -8.45
C LYS A 299 -5.79 6.56 -9.40
N PRO A 300 -4.86 7.39 -8.91
CA PRO A 300 -3.81 7.99 -9.73
C PRO A 300 -2.66 7.01 -10.05
N THR A 301 -2.58 5.88 -9.35
CA THR A 301 -1.55 4.83 -9.49
C THR A 301 -2.15 3.44 -9.21
N LEU A 302 -1.50 2.40 -9.74
CA LEU A 302 -1.76 0.99 -9.46
C LEU A 302 -0.77 0.49 -8.41
N ASP A 303 -1.25 -0.38 -7.53
CA ASP A 303 -0.40 -1.08 -6.57
C ASP A 303 0.27 -2.27 -7.26
N LEU A 304 1.56 -2.15 -7.61
CA LEU A 304 2.33 -3.19 -8.32
C LEU A 304 2.61 -4.45 -7.48
N LYS A 305 2.15 -4.49 -6.21
CA LYS A 305 2.44 -5.58 -5.26
C LYS A 305 1.26 -6.50 -4.99
N LYS A 306 0.06 -6.21 -5.50
CA LYS A 306 -1.16 -7.02 -5.32
C LYS A 306 -2.05 -7.00 -6.56
N LEU A 307 -2.90 -8.01 -6.72
CA LEU A 307 -3.90 -8.02 -7.80
C LEU A 307 -4.87 -6.82 -7.66
N PRO A 308 -4.95 -5.90 -8.63
CA PRO A 308 -5.81 -4.73 -8.52
C PRO A 308 -7.29 -5.11 -8.44
N GLU A 309 -8.02 -4.44 -7.53
CA GLU A 309 -9.49 -4.49 -7.45
C GLU A 309 -10.12 -5.88 -7.26
N PHE A 310 -9.34 -6.89 -6.80
CA PHE A 310 -9.85 -8.26 -6.61
C PHE A 310 -11.15 -8.31 -5.80
N THR A 311 -11.14 -7.76 -4.58
CA THR A 311 -12.31 -7.76 -3.68
C THR A 311 -13.51 -7.03 -4.29
N LYS A 312 -13.29 -5.97 -5.06
CA LYS A 312 -14.36 -5.18 -5.71
C LYS A 312 -15.08 -6.00 -6.76
N PHE A 313 -14.35 -6.69 -7.63
CA PHE A 313 -14.96 -7.49 -8.70
C PHE A 313 -15.49 -8.83 -8.19
N PHE A 314 -14.81 -9.45 -7.22
CA PHE A 314 -15.26 -10.72 -6.63
C PHE A 314 -16.57 -10.55 -5.83
N PHE A 315 -16.70 -9.46 -5.07
CA PHE A 315 -17.95 -9.11 -4.37
C PHE A 315 -18.77 -8.05 -5.12
N SER A 316 -18.72 -8.08 -6.46
CA SER A 316 -19.44 -7.11 -7.28
C SER A 316 -20.93 -7.06 -6.93
N THR A 317 -21.43 -5.84 -6.78
CA THR A 317 -22.83 -5.47 -6.56
C THR A 317 -23.53 -5.02 -7.87
N SER A 318 -22.86 -5.19 -9.01
CA SER A 318 -23.40 -4.83 -10.33
C SER A 318 -24.66 -5.65 -10.63
N SER A 319 -25.81 -5.00 -10.83
CA SER A 319 -27.09 -5.69 -11.05
C SER A 319 -27.15 -6.50 -12.34
N ILE A 320 -26.27 -6.20 -13.32
CA ILE A 320 -26.31 -6.78 -14.67
C ILE A 320 -25.12 -7.73 -14.91
N ALA A 321 -23.92 -7.40 -14.39
CA ALA A 321 -22.68 -8.07 -14.77
C ALA A 321 -21.94 -8.79 -13.63
N PHE A 322 -22.51 -8.88 -12.42
CA PHE A 322 -21.81 -9.45 -11.25
C PHE A 322 -21.16 -10.82 -11.50
N ASN A 323 -21.86 -11.75 -12.18
CA ASN A 323 -21.32 -13.08 -12.48
C ASN A 323 -20.14 -13.02 -13.47
N LYS A 324 -20.23 -12.15 -14.48
CA LYS A 324 -19.15 -11.95 -15.45
C LYS A 324 -17.95 -11.26 -14.80
N GLU A 325 -18.18 -10.29 -13.92
CA GLU A 325 -17.11 -9.60 -13.16
C GLU A 325 -16.36 -10.57 -12.22
N ARG A 326 -17.10 -11.44 -11.52
CA ARG A 326 -16.53 -12.49 -10.66
C ARG A 326 -15.72 -13.51 -11.45
N GLN A 327 -16.27 -13.98 -12.57
CA GLN A 327 -15.60 -14.96 -13.42
C GLN A 327 -14.32 -14.35 -14.00
N TRP A 328 -14.39 -13.12 -14.51
CA TRP A 328 -13.27 -12.43 -15.12
C TRP A 328 -12.09 -12.25 -14.15
N ILE A 329 -12.35 -11.77 -12.93
CA ILE A 329 -11.26 -11.55 -11.97
C ILE A 329 -10.66 -12.87 -11.46
N MET A 330 -11.45 -13.93 -11.36
CA MET A 330 -10.96 -15.27 -11.01
C MET A 330 -10.19 -15.92 -12.15
N GLU A 331 -10.59 -15.72 -13.39
CA GLU A 331 -9.85 -16.17 -14.57
C GLU A 331 -8.47 -15.49 -14.66
N ILE A 332 -8.39 -14.20 -14.32
CA ILE A 332 -7.10 -13.49 -14.19
C ILE A 332 -6.26 -14.12 -13.09
N ALA A 333 -6.83 -14.38 -11.91
CA ALA A 333 -6.11 -15.03 -10.81
C ALA A 333 -5.62 -16.42 -11.21
N ALA A 334 -6.45 -17.24 -11.87
CA ALA A 334 -6.10 -18.60 -12.30
C ALA A 334 -5.00 -18.61 -13.38
N SER A 335 -5.07 -17.70 -14.35
CA SER A 335 -4.12 -17.65 -15.48
C SER A 335 -2.81 -16.90 -15.18
N SER A 336 -2.71 -16.25 -14.02
CA SER A 336 -1.56 -15.41 -13.67
C SER A 336 -0.50 -16.07 -12.78
N VAL A 337 -0.77 -17.23 -12.19
CA VAL A 337 0.22 -17.94 -11.35
C VAL A 337 1.24 -18.67 -12.24
N ARG A 338 2.37 -18.00 -12.51
CA ARG A 338 3.43 -18.51 -13.41
C ARG A 338 4.76 -18.74 -12.71
N CYS A 339 4.96 -18.16 -11.54
CA CYS A 339 6.09 -18.47 -10.68
C CYS A 339 5.69 -18.35 -9.21
N PRO A 340 6.47 -18.91 -8.27
CA PRO A 340 6.15 -18.81 -6.84
C PRO A 340 6.01 -17.37 -6.34
N SER A 341 6.76 -16.41 -6.91
CA SER A 341 6.64 -14.99 -6.53
C SER A 341 5.30 -14.36 -6.93
N ASP A 342 4.64 -14.87 -7.98
CA ASP A 342 3.34 -14.34 -8.42
C ASP A 342 2.24 -14.63 -7.39
N TYR A 343 2.31 -15.79 -6.73
CA TYR A 343 1.38 -16.15 -5.66
C TYR A 343 1.44 -15.16 -4.49
N MET A 344 2.59 -14.54 -4.20
CA MET A 344 2.67 -13.53 -3.14
C MET A 344 1.77 -12.30 -3.40
N ALA A 345 1.61 -11.91 -4.66
CA ALA A 345 0.72 -10.80 -5.03
C ALA A 345 -0.76 -11.17 -4.90
N LEU A 346 -1.10 -12.43 -5.16
CA LEU A 346 -2.45 -12.98 -4.95
C LEU A 346 -2.74 -13.18 -3.46
N ARG A 347 -1.74 -13.60 -2.67
CA ARG A 347 -1.81 -13.72 -1.21
C ARG A 347 -2.07 -12.37 -0.54
N ARG A 348 -1.39 -11.31 -0.98
CA ARG A 348 -1.63 -9.93 -0.50
C ARG A 348 -3.03 -9.41 -0.85
N ALA A 349 -3.67 -9.97 -1.88
CA ALA A 349 -5.05 -9.66 -2.26
C ALA A 349 -6.07 -10.62 -1.62
N TYR A 350 -5.65 -11.54 -0.75
CA TYR A 350 -6.48 -12.55 -0.06
C TYR A 350 -7.30 -13.43 -1.02
N VAL A 351 -6.75 -13.74 -2.19
CA VAL A 351 -7.48 -14.47 -3.25
C VAL A 351 -7.84 -15.88 -2.82
N ALA A 352 -6.89 -16.63 -2.24
CA ALA A 352 -7.11 -18.02 -1.86
C ALA A 352 -8.09 -18.15 -0.70
N GLU A 353 -7.97 -17.28 0.32
CA GLU A 353 -8.85 -17.20 1.48
C GLU A 353 -10.29 -16.89 1.04
N THR A 354 -10.44 -15.88 0.19
CA THR A 354 -11.74 -15.46 -0.35
C THR A 354 -12.37 -16.58 -1.19
N ALA A 355 -11.57 -17.24 -2.03
CA ALA A 355 -12.05 -18.34 -2.87
C ALA A 355 -12.49 -19.56 -2.04
N MET A 356 -11.73 -19.93 -1.00
CA MET A 356 -12.08 -21.05 -0.10
C MET A 356 -13.34 -20.76 0.71
N GLY A 357 -13.46 -19.55 1.27
CA GLY A 357 -14.61 -19.14 2.08
C GLY A 357 -15.90 -18.98 1.27
N ALA A 358 -15.80 -18.55 0.01
CA ALA A 358 -16.97 -18.37 -0.85
C ALA A 358 -17.41 -19.64 -1.59
N PHE A 359 -16.61 -20.72 -1.64
CA PHE A 359 -16.85 -21.88 -2.51
C PHE A 359 -18.18 -22.59 -2.25
N THR A 360 -18.61 -22.69 -0.98
CA THR A 360 -19.89 -23.29 -0.57
C THR A 360 -21.06 -22.32 -0.68
N SER A 361 -20.81 -21.03 -0.91
CA SER A 361 -21.84 -20.01 -0.97
C SER A 361 -22.72 -20.16 -2.21
N CYS A 362 -24.02 -19.87 -2.06
CA CYS A 362 -24.98 -19.75 -3.16
C CYS A 362 -24.69 -18.56 -4.10
N VAL A 363 -23.78 -17.67 -3.70
CA VAL A 363 -23.39 -16.47 -4.46
C VAL A 363 -22.55 -16.83 -5.70
N LEU A 364 -21.96 -18.03 -5.76
CA LEU A 364 -21.10 -18.46 -6.87
C LEU A 364 -21.83 -19.38 -7.86
N ASN A 365 -21.74 -19.05 -9.15
CA ASN A 365 -22.19 -19.93 -10.22
C ASN A 365 -21.13 -21.00 -10.58
N ARG A 366 -21.51 -21.99 -11.39
CA ARG A 366 -20.63 -23.08 -11.83
C ARG A 366 -19.36 -22.57 -12.55
N ALA A 367 -19.48 -21.50 -13.33
CA ALA A 367 -18.35 -20.94 -14.08
C ALA A 367 -17.27 -20.37 -13.15
N VAL A 368 -17.66 -19.60 -12.12
CA VAL A 368 -16.73 -19.04 -11.13
C VAL A 368 -16.09 -20.14 -10.28
N LYS A 369 -16.87 -21.15 -9.87
CA LYS A 369 -16.33 -22.31 -9.13
C LYS A 369 -15.27 -23.07 -9.95
N LEU A 370 -15.49 -23.24 -11.25
CA LEU A 370 -14.49 -23.84 -12.15
C LEU A 370 -13.20 -23.01 -12.20
N GLU A 371 -13.29 -21.67 -12.24
CA GLU A 371 -12.10 -20.82 -12.21
C GLU A 371 -11.35 -20.87 -10.87
N ILE A 372 -12.06 -20.99 -9.75
CA ILE A 372 -11.45 -21.25 -8.43
C ILE A 372 -10.67 -22.56 -8.44
N LEU A 373 -11.24 -23.64 -8.99
CA LEU A 373 -10.58 -24.93 -9.09
C LEU A 373 -9.34 -24.86 -10.00
N LYS A 374 -9.43 -24.16 -11.15
CA LYS A 374 -8.27 -23.90 -12.03
C LYS A 374 -7.19 -23.06 -11.35
N PHE A 375 -7.57 -22.11 -10.49
CA PHE A 375 -6.64 -21.32 -9.71
C PHE A 375 -5.84 -22.19 -8.74
N PHE A 376 -6.49 -23.04 -7.96
CA PHE A 376 -5.78 -23.99 -7.08
C PHE A 376 -4.92 -24.97 -7.87
N LYS A 377 -5.41 -25.48 -9.00
CA LYS A 377 -4.61 -26.33 -9.90
C LYS A 377 -3.33 -25.63 -10.37
N SER A 378 -3.40 -24.33 -10.65
CA SER A 378 -2.23 -23.56 -11.09
C SER A 378 -1.26 -23.26 -9.94
N CYS A 379 -1.76 -23.05 -8.73
CA CYS A 379 -0.94 -22.90 -7.52
C CYS A 379 -0.21 -24.19 -7.15
N LEU A 380 -0.90 -25.33 -7.21
CA LEU A 380 -0.37 -26.64 -6.84
C LEU A 380 0.66 -27.20 -7.82
N LYS A 381 0.93 -26.53 -8.94
CA LYS A 381 2.07 -26.85 -9.82
C LYS A 381 3.42 -26.51 -9.17
N TYR A 382 3.44 -25.62 -8.18
CA TYR A 382 4.66 -25.13 -7.55
C TYR A 382 4.80 -25.68 -6.13
N PRO A 383 5.87 -26.43 -5.82
CA PRO A 383 6.05 -27.05 -4.51
C PRO A 383 5.99 -26.06 -3.33
N THR A 384 6.64 -24.90 -3.46
CA THR A 384 6.67 -23.86 -2.41
C THR A 384 5.32 -23.22 -2.15
N VAL A 385 4.48 -23.09 -3.18
CA VAL A 385 3.12 -22.54 -3.05
C VAL A 385 2.18 -23.58 -2.45
N ALA A 386 2.30 -24.85 -2.86
CA ALA A 386 1.56 -25.96 -2.25
C ALA A 386 1.84 -26.08 -0.75
N MET A 387 3.09 -25.84 -0.33
CA MET A 387 3.48 -25.78 1.08
C MET A 387 2.79 -24.64 1.84
N ASP A 388 2.79 -23.40 1.32
CA ASP A 388 2.08 -22.27 1.95
C ASP A 388 0.57 -22.56 2.07
N LEU A 389 -0.06 -23.09 1.02
CA LEU A 389 -1.49 -23.44 1.03
C LEU A 389 -1.82 -24.52 2.06
N THR A 390 -0.93 -25.48 2.29
CA THR A 390 -1.18 -26.55 3.26
C THR A 390 -0.89 -26.12 4.69
N LEU A 391 0.22 -25.44 4.95
CA LEU A 391 0.57 -25.06 6.33
C LEU A 391 -0.26 -23.87 6.84
N ARG A 392 -0.55 -22.89 5.97
CA ARG A 392 -1.22 -21.65 6.37
C ARG A 392 -2.74 -21.69 6.20
N LEU A 393 -3.22 -22.27 5.11
CA LEU A 393 -4.66 -22.32 4.79
C LEU A 393 -5.30 -23.70 5.03
N ASN A 394 -4.48 -24.71 5.34
CA ASN A 394 -4.93 -26.09 5.53
C ASN A 394 -5.85 -26.58 4.39
N ILE A 395 -5.41 -26.35 3.15
CA ILE A 395 -6.14 -26.79 1.94
C ILE A 395 -6.53 -28.28 1.95
N PRO A 396 -5.77 -29.24 2.51
CA PRO A 396 -6.17 -30.65 2.55
C PRO A 396 -7.44 -30.87 3.37
N THR A 397 -7.56 -30.18 4.52
CA THR A 397 -8.76 -30.28 5.36
C THR A 397 -9.95 -29.61 4.68
N TRP A 398 -9.75 -28.45 4.05
CA TRP A 398 -10.79 -27.79 3.26
C TRP A 398 -11.30 -28.70 2.13
N ILE A 399 -10.41 -29.33 1.35
CA ILE A 399 -10.82 -30.28 0.31
C ILE A 399 -11.66 -31.41 0.90
N SER A 400 -11.21 -32.02 2.00
CA SER A 400 -11.94 -33.12 2.65
C SER A 400 -13.33 -32.72 3.19
N TYR A 401 -13.51 -31.45 3.54
CA TYR A 401 -14.80 -30.91 4.00
C TYR A 401 -15.74 -30.66 2.81
N ILE A 402 -15.24 -30.04 1.75
CA ILE A 402 -16.04 -29.68 0.57
C ILE A 402 -16.49 -30.92 -0.20
N THR A 403 -15.67 -31.97 -0.29
CA THR A 403 -16.06 -33.21 -0.98
C THR A 403 -17.30 -33.87 -0.37
N LYS A 404 -17.50 -33.73 0.95
CA LYS A 404 -18.65 -34.27 1.68
C LYS A 404 -19.84 -33.29 1.79
N HIS A 405 -19.69 -32.05 1.32
CA HIS A 405 -20.75 -31.05 1.45
C HIS A 405 -21.92 -31.34 0.50
N SER A 406 -23.16 -31.19 0.99
CA SER A 406 -24.39 -31.56 0.26
C SER A 406 -24.62 -30.81 -1.05
N THR A 407 -23.99 -29.66 -1.22
CA THR A 407 -24.13 -28.78 -2.40
C THR A 407 -23.07 -29.01 -3.47
N THR A 408 -22.13 -29.94 -3.26
CA THR A 408 -20.99 -30.17 -4.16
C THR A 408 -21.39 -31.12 -5.28
N THR A 409 -21.13 -30.73 -6.53
CA THR A 409 -21.44 -31.56 -7.69
C THR A 409 -20.39 -32.66 -7.88
N ARG A 410 -20.78 -33.77 -8.52
CA ARG A 410 -19.86 -34.90 -8.83
C ARG A 410 -18.58 -34.45 -9.55
N PHE A 411 -18.70 -33.55 -10.51
CA PHE A 411 -17.54 -32.98 -11.23
C PHE A 411 -16.58 -32.23 -10.29
N GLU A 412 -17.12 -31.42 -9.37
CA GLU A 412 -16.31 -30.69 -8.39
C GLU A 412 -15.62 -31.65 -7.42
N GLN A 413 -16.29 -32.74 -7.00
CA GLN A 413 -15.68 -33.76 -6.15
C GLN A 413 -14.48 -34.44 -6.84
N VAL A 414 -14.61 -34.84 -8.10
CA VAL A 414 -13.51 -35.46 -8.87
C VAL A 414 -12.34 -34.47 -9.02
N PHE A 415 -12.62 -33.20 -9.32
CA PHE A 415 -11.57 -32.19 -9.47
C PHE A 415 -10.87 -31.88 -8.14
N LEU A 416 -11.62 -31.80 -7.04
CA LEU A 416 -11.07 -31.61 -5.69
C LEU A 416 -10.19 -32.79 -5.27
N THR A 417 -10.57 -34.03 -5.59
CA THR A 417 -9.74 -35.22 -5.41
C THR A 417 -8.43 -35.11 -6.20
N GLN A 418 -8.49 -34.68 -7.47
CA GLN A 418 -7.29 -34.41 -8.26
C GLN A 418 -6.38 -33.38 -7.57
N LEU A 419 -6.94 -32.26 -7.09
CA LEU A 419 -6.18 -31.23 -6.38
C LEU A 419 -5.54 -31.78 -5.09
N PHE A 420 -6.23 -32.66 -4.37
CA PHE A 420 -5.71 -33.29 -3.16
C PHE A 420 -4.48 -34.16 -3.47
N VAL A 421 -4.57 -34.99 -4.52
CA VAL A 421 -3.44 -35.83 -4.95
C VAL A 421 -2.27 -34.98 -5.46
N GLU A 422 -2.55 -33.93 -6.24
CA GLU A 422 -1.53 -33.00 -6.71
C GLU A 422 -0.83 -32.31 -5.51
N ASN A 423 -1.58 -31.84 -4.51
CA ASN A 423 -1.04 -31.25 -3.29
C ASN A 423 -0.14 -32.22 -2.51
N LEU A 424 -0.59 -33.46 -2.30
CA LEU A 424 0.22 -34.51 -1.66
C LEU A 424 1.51 -34.76 -2.42
N SER A 425 1.44 -34.90 -3.75
CA SER A 425 2.61 -35.17 -4.59
C SER A 425 3.69 -34.08 -4.47
N GLN A 426 3.30 -32.81 -4.33
CA GLN A 426 4.25 -31.70 -4.19
C GLN A 426 4.84 -31.61 -2.78
N ILE A 427 4.02 -31.81 -1.75
CA ILE A 427 4.47 -31.70 -0.34
C ILE A 427 5.48 -32.78 0.00
N MET A 428 5.30 -33.97 -0.56
CA MET A 428 6.16 -35.12 -0.28
C MET A 428 7.56 -35.01 -0.89
N GLN A 429 7.80 -34.00 -1.73
CA GLN A 429 9.15 -33.64 -2.17
C GLN A 429 9.97 -32.99 -1.04
N PHE A 430 9.33 -32.47 0.02
CA PHE A 430 10.01 -31.82 1.14
C PHE A 430 10.17 -32.76 2.35
N ARG A 431 11.42 -33.13 2.67
CA ARG A 431 11.75 -34.02 3.81
C ARG A 431 11.30 -33.46 5.17
N SER A 432 11.43 -32.15 5.39
CA SER A 432 11.10 -31.51 6.68
C SER A 432 9.62 -31.61 7.07
N ILE A 433 8.71 -31.64 6.10
CA ILE A 433 7.26 -31.74 6.35
C ILE A 433 6.86 -33.21 6.58
N ALA A 434 7.55 -34.16 5.93
CA ALA A 434 7.34 -35.58 6.17
C ALA A 434 7.67 -35.99 7.63
N GLU A 435 8.55 -35.24 8.29
CA GLU A 435 8.95 -35.43 9.69
C GLU A 435 8.03 -34.71 10.70
N ASN A 436 7.26 -33.70 10.27
CA ASN A 436 6.30 -33.01 11.14
C ASN A 436 5.09 -33.92 11.44
N VAL A 437 5.04 -34.44 12.67
CA VAL A 437 4.03 -35.41 13.13
C VAL A 437 2.60 -34.89 12.98
N LEU A 438 2.35 -33.62 13.35
CA LEU A 438 1.01 -33.02 13.29
C LEU A 438 0.52 -32.92 11.84
N THR A 439 1.38 -32.41 10.94
CA THR A 439 1.02 -32.25 9.52
C THR A 439 0.75 -33.60 8.87
N ARG A 440 1.55 -34.62 9.20
CA ARG A 440 1.37 -35.99 8.69
C ARG A 440 0.05 -36.61 9.17
N LEU A 441 -0.34 -36.38 10.43
CA LEU A 441 -1.62 -36.83 10.97
C LEU A 441 -2.80 -36.15 10.29
N THR A 442 -2.75 -34.82 10.12
CA THR A 442 -3.80 -34.05 9.42
C THR A 442 -3.96 -34.52 7.98
N LEU A 443 -2.86 -34.75 7.26
CA LEU A 443 -2.88 -35.27 5.89
C LEU A 443 -3.47 -36.68 5.81
N LYS A 444 -3.14 -37.57 6.76
CA LYS A 444 -3.73 -38.92 6.83
C LYS A 444 -5.24 -38.89 7.09
N LEU A 445 -5.69 -38.06 8.04
CA LEU A 445 -7.12 -37.90 8.34
C LEU A 445 -7.91 -37.32 7.16
N ALA A 446 -7.34 -36.31 6.49
CA ALA A 446 -7.94 -35.75 5.28
C ALA A 446 -7.98 -36.78 4.14
N ALA A 447 -6.91 -37.55 3.97
CA ALA A 447 -6.83 -38.61 2.95
C ALA A 447 -7.86 -39.73 3.18
N GLN A 448 -8.07 -40.17 4.43
CA GLN A 448 -9.13 -41.14 4.75
C GLN A 448 -10.52 -40.62 4.36
N LYS A 449 -10.83 -39.37 4.72
CA LYS A 449 -12.13 -38.75 4.39
C LYS A 449 -12.34 -38.55 2.90
N VAL A 450 -11.28 -38.22 2.15
CA VAL A 450 -11.33 -38.10 0.68
C VAL A 450 -11.50 -39.48 0.05
N LEU A 451 -10.81 -40.51 0.55
CA LEU A 451 -10.94 -41.89 0.06
C LEU A 451 -12.36 -42.46 0.26
N GLU A 452 -12.98 -42.22 1.41
CA GLU A 452 -14.39 -42.59 1.64
C GLU A 452 -15.33 -41.97 0.60
N SER A 453 -15.09 -40.70 0.24
CA SER A 453 -15.86 -39.99 -0.78
C SER A 453 -15.60 -40.53 -2.20
N ILE A 454 -14.40 -41.03 -2.49
CA ILE A 454 -14.06 -41.67 -3.77
C ILE A 454 -14.73 -43.05 -3.87
N ASN A 455 -14.74 -43.80 -2.78
CA ASN A 455 -15.30 -45.15 -2.74
C ASN A 455 -16.80 -45.20 -2.96
N SER A 456 -17.53 -44.12 -2.62
CA SER A 456 -18.96 -43.96 -2.92
C SER A 456 -19.27 -43.54 -4.36
N MET A 457 -18.28 -43.42 -5.25
CA MET A 457 -18.47 -43.07 -6.67
C MET A 457 -18.37 -44.30 -7.58
N ASP A 458 -19.05 -44.28 -8.71
CA ASP A 458 -19.16 -45.41 -9.67
C ASP A 458 -18.23 -45.28 -10.90
N ASP A 459 -17.26 -44.35 -10.90
CA ASP A 459 -16.61 -43.79 -12.11
C ASP A 459 -15.14 -44.23 -12.36
N ASP A 460 -14.64 -44.04 -13.59
CA ASP A 460 -13.22 -44.25 -14.01
C ASP A 460 -12.21 -43.47 -13.14
N GLY A 461 -12.63 -42.36 -12.54
CA GLY A 461 -11.81 -41.58 -11.60
C GLY A 461 -11.46 -42.33 -10.30
N LYS A 462 -12.26 -43.33 -9.92
CA LYS A 462 -12.03 -44.22 -8.78
C LYS A 462 -10.79 -45.11 -9.02
N GLN A 463 -10.64 -45.66 -10.22
CA GLN A 463 -9.45 -46.45 -10.58
C GLN A 463 -8.16 -45.61 -10.63
N LYS A 464 -8.25 -44.34 -11.07
CA LYS A 464 -7.07 -43.49 -11.30
C LYS A 464 -6.45 -42.88 -10.03
N TYR A 465 -7.26 -42.49 -9.04
CA TYR A 465 -6.77 -41.77 -7.86
C TYR A 465 -6.92 -42.54 -6.53
N SER A 466 -7.79 -43.56 -6.46
CA SER A 466 -7.96 -44.39 -5.24
C SER A 466 -6.66 -45.11 -4.89
N ASN A 467 -6.01 -45.73 -5.88
CA ASN A 467 -4.75 -46.43 -5.68
C ASN A 467 -3.65 -45.52 -5.12
N THR A 468 -3.55 -44.28 -5.60
CA THR A 468 -2.53 -43.32 -5.13
C THR A 468 -2.79 -42.87 -3.68
N VAL A 469 -4.04 -42.63 -3.31
CA VAL A 469 -4.42 -42.23 -1.94
C VAL A 469 -4.28 -43.41 -0.96
N ASP A 470 -4.65 -44.62 -1.38
CA ASP A 470 -4.46 -45.86 -0.61
C ASP A 470 -2.99 -46.18 -0.35
N VAL A 471 -2.13 -46.02 -1.37
CA VAL A 471 -0.68 -46.19 -1.24
C VAL A 471 -0.11 -45.16 -0.26
N PHE A 472 -0.58 -43.91 -0.29
CA PHE A 472 -0.18 -42.88 0.67
C PHE A 472 -0.57 -43.23 2.11
N LEU A 473 -1.79 -43.71 2.33
CA LEU A 473 -2.25 -44.12 3.67
C LEU A 473 -1.43 -45.29 4.24
N LYS A 474 -1.06 -46.26 3.40
CA LYS A 474 -0.30 -47.47 3.79
C LYS A 474 1.19 -47.22 3.97
N THR A 475 1.82 -46.48 3.06
CA THR A 475 3.29 -46.36 2.99
C THR A 475 3.82 -44.99 3.45
N GLY A 476 2.97 -43.97 3.49
CA GLY A 476 3.41 -42.58 3.64
C GLY A 476 4.25 -42.08 2.46
N LYS A 477 4.20 -42.75 1.29
CA LYS A 477 4.82 -42.39 0.01
C LYS A 477 3.75 -42.29 -1.09
N VAL A 478 3.94 -41.42 -2.09
CA VAL A 478 3.07 -41.35 -3.29
C VAL A 478 3.79 -42.03 -4.45
N VAL A 479 3.15 -43.02 -5.08
CA VAL A 479 3.64 -43.71 -6.28
C VAL A 479 2.66 -43.39 -7.42
N PHE A 480 3.17 -42.88 -8.54
CA PHE A 480 2.40 -42.67 -9.76
C PHE A 480 2.59 -43.86 -10.71
N GLU A 481 1.51 -44.49 -11.14
CA GLU A 481 1.51 -45.27 -12.37
C GLU A 481 1.32 -44.29 -13.54
N GLN A 482 2.35 -44.13 -14.38
CA GLN A 482 2.19 -43.41 -15.65
C GLN A 482 1.32 -44.26 -16.58
N THR A 483 0.13 -43.76 -16.91
CA THR A 483 -0.72 -44.33 -17.96
C THR A 483 -0.03 -44.10 -19.30
N LYS A 484 0.47 -45.17 -19.91
CA LYS A 484 0.86 -45.21 -21.32
C LYS A 484 -0.41 -44.98 -22.15
N GLU A 485 -0.38 -44.01 -23.05
CA GLU A 485 -1.35 -43.93 -24.15
C GLU A 485 -1.19 -45.19 -25.02
N GLU A 486 -2.28 -45.95 -25.15
CA GLU A 486 -2.36 -47.10 -26.05
C GLU A 486 -2.18 -46.63 -27.51
N LYS A 487 -1.13 -47.14 -28.16
CA LYS A 487 -1.09 -47.30 -29.61
C LYS A 487 -1.18 -48.78 -29.93
N VAL A 488 -2.17 -49.07 -30.76
CA VAL A 488 -2.56 -50.37 -31.32
C VAL A 488 -1.46 -50.98 -32.18
N ASP A 489 -1.19 -52.26 -31.88
CA ASP A 489 -0.65 -53.39 -32.64
C ASP A 489 0.57 -53.30 -33.57
N GLY A 490 1.42 -54.32 -33.44
CA GLY A 490 2.45 -54.71 -34.41
C GLY A 490 3.49 -55.69 -33.85
N ASN A 491 3.24 -56.98 -34.06
CA ASN A 491 3.94 -58.21 -33.64
C ASN A 491 5.48 -58.34 -33.79
N GLU A 492 6.01 -59.29 -32.99
CA GLU A 492 7.18 -60.18 -33.21
C GLU A 492 8.58 -59.53 -33.14
N GLU A 493 9.64 -60.07 -32.51
CA GLU A 493 10.00 -61.42 -32.07
C GLU A 493 11.16 -61.35 -31.02
N LYS A 494 11.48 -62.50 -30.41
CA LYS A 494 12.38 -62.77 -29.27
C LYS A 494 13.87 -62.47 -29.53
N GLU A 495 14.65 -62.15 -28.48
CA GLU A 495 15.82 -62.95 -28.01
C GLU A 495 16.54 -62.37 -26.77
N GLU A 496 17.24 -63.26 -26.08
CA GLU A 496 17.77 -63.24 -24.71
C GLU A 496 19.10 -62.46 -24.50
N ASN A 497 19.32 -62.01 -23.26
CA ASN A 497 20.45 -62.37 -22.36
C ASN A 497 21.08 -61.20 -21.56
N LYS A 498 21.07 -61.42 -20.23
CA LYS A 498 22.06 -61.16 -19.16
C LYS A 498 22.98 -59.93 -19.27
N GLU A 499 23.03 -59.13 -18.19
CA GLU A 499 24.19 -59.11 -17.28
C GLU A 499 23.93 -58.26 -16.02
N GLU A 500 24.57 -58.70 -14.94
CA GLU A 500 24.38 -58.35 -13.53
C GLU A 500 25.00 -57.00 -13.11
N GLU A 501 24.51 -56.51 -11.98
CA GLU A 501 25.03 -55.36 -11.22
C GLU A 501 26.54 -55.45 -10.92
N PRO A 502 27.20 -54.29 -10.74
CA PRO A 502 28.26 -54.20 -9.76
C PRO A 502 27.92 -53.21 -8.63
N LYS A 503 27.97 -53.75 -7.42
CA LYS A 503 28.08 -53.04 -6.14
C LYS A 503 29.48 -52.43 -6.01
N ILE A 504 29.56 -51.24 -5.42
CA ILE A 504 30.77 -50.79 -4.72
C ILE A 504 30.38 -50.31 -3.32
N ASN A 505 30.92 -51.02 -2.33
CA ASN A 505 31.02 -50.67 -0.91
C ASN A 505 32.04 -49.53 -0.71
N VAL A 506 31.84 -48.70 0.33
CA VAL A 506 32.91 -48.43 1.31
C VAL A 506 32.28 -48.34 2.70
N GLU A 507 32.87 -49.10 3.62
CA GLU A 507 32.45 -49.41 4.98
C GLU A 507 32.93 -48.43 6.05
N THR A 508 32.26 -48.55 7.20
CA THR A 508 32.53 -48.05 8.56
C THR A 508 33.68 -48.77 9.31
N ASN A 509 34.01 -48.26 10.51
CA ASN A 509 34.53 -48.92 11.75
C ASN A 509 36.07 -48.89 12.02
N LYS A 510 36.63 -48.91 13.25
CA LYS A 510 36.16 -49.21 14.64
C LYS A 510 37.25 -48.85 15.70
N ASN A 511 36.81 -48.63 16.97
CA ASN A 511 37.31 -48.99 18.33
C ASN A 511 38.81 -48.97 18.75
N THR A 512 39.09 -48.57 20.03
CA THR A 512 39.53 -49.44 21.18
C THR A 512 39.81 -48.66 22.50
N ASP A 513 39.70 -49.36 23.64
CA ASP A 513 39.79 -48.93 25.07
C ASP A 513 41.21 -48.62 25.66
N GLU A 514 41.21 -47.88 26.81
CA GLU A 514 42.15 -47.57 27.95
C GLU A 514 43.57 -48.21 28.09
N PRO A 515 44.58 -47.64 28.86
CA PRO A 515 44.47 -47.06 30.24
C PRO A 515 45.46 -45.93 30.73
N ALA A 516 45.11 -45.33 31.89
CA ALA A 516 45.88 -44.71 33.00
C ALA A 516 47.15 -43.81 32.80
N GLN A 517 47.16 -42.60 33.41
CA GLN A 517 48.17 -42.15 34.41
C GLN A 517 47.90 -40.76 35.04
N ASN A 518 48.24 -40.66 36.33
CA ASN A 518 48.15 -39.53 37.27
C ASN A 518 49.06 -38.33 36.93
N GLY A 519 48.70 -37.12 37.41
CA GLY A 519 49.69 -36.04 37.60
C GLY A 519 49.17 -34.60 37.81
N ILE A 520 48.66 -34.30 39.01
CA ILE A 520 49.02 -33.14 39.88
C ILE A 520 49.27 -31.75 39.22
N THR A 521 48.33 -30.82 39.50
CA THR A 521 48.34 -29.34 39.77
C THR A 521 49.67 -28.53 39.83
N PRO A 522 49.74 -27.15 39.96
CA PRO A 522 48.70 -26.08 39.98
C PRO A 522 49.06 -24.76 39.20
N LYS A 523 48.11 -23.82 39.05
CA LYS A 523 48.26 -22.33 39.20
C LYS A 523 46.93 -21.64 38.78
N VAL A 524 46.08 -21.23 39.74
CA VAL A 524 46.00 -19.91 40.42
C VAL A 524 45.47 -18.77 39.54
N ASN A 525 44.22 -18.37 39.86
CA ASN A 525 43.56 -17.06 39.88
C ASN A 525 43.55 -16.13 38.65
N GLY A 526 42.37 -15.55 38.39
CA GLY A 526 42.24 -14.27 37.71
C GLY A 526 40.89 -14.00 37.06
N ASP A 527 39.92 -13.57 37.87
CA ASP A 527 38.81 -12.65 37.57
C ASP A 527 37.86 -12.91 36.38
N SER A 528 36.66 -13.35 36.75
CA SER A 528 35.43 -13.11 35.99
C SER A 528 35.02 -11.63 36.10
N GLU A 529 35.14 -10.88 35.00
CA GLU A 529 34.46 -9.59 34.89
C GLU A 529 32.93 -9.81 34.82
N PRO A 530 32.13 -9.20 35.72
CA PRO A 530 30.69 -9.30 35.64
C PRO A 530 30.19 -8.39 34.51
N VAL A 531 29.35 -8.96 33.66
CA VAL A 531 28.50 -8.22 32.71
C VAL A 531 27.77 -7.11 33.48
N ARG A 532 28.22 -5.87 33.29
CA ARG A 532 27.61 -4.66 33.86
C ARG A 532 26.20 -4.51 33.32
N LYS A 533 25.21 -5.06 34.03
CA LYS A 533 23.84 -4.52 34.00
C LYS A 533 23.93 -3.09 34.55
N LYS A 534 23.88 -2.08 33.66
CA LYS A 534 23.66 -0.70 34.07
C LYS A 534 22.28 -0.63 34.75
N LYS A 535 22.24 -0.73 36.08
CA LYS A 535 21.17 -0.14 36.87
C LYS A 535 21.32 1.37 36.74
N THR A 536 20.79 1.92 35.66
CA THR A 536 20.58 3.37 35.54
C THR A 536 19.62 3.74 36.66
N ASN A 537 20.02 4.68 37.51
CA ASN A 537 19.24 5.13 38.65
C ASN A 537 17.85 5.59 38.15
N LEU A 538 16.77 4.84 38.42
CA LEU A 538 15.42 5.11 37.88
C LEU A 538 14.97 6.56 38.17
N PHE A 539 15.44 7.12 39.29
CA PHE A 539 15.18 8.50 39.72
C PHE A 539 15.69 9.55 38.72
N LEU A 540 16.80 9.28 38.02
CA LEU A 540 17.39 10.22 37.05
C LEU A 540 16.60 10.28 35.73
N ILE A 541 15.86 9.22 35.40
CA ILE A 541 15.12 9.10 34.13
C ILE A 541 13.82 9.93 34.16
N MET A 542 13.26 10.17 35.35
CA MET A 542 11.96 10.87 35.50
C MET A 542 12.05 12.40 35.52
N ILE A 543 13.28 12.90 35.66
CA ILE A 543 13.66 14.30 35.59
C ILE A 543 14.06 14.59 34.13
N ARG A 544 13.51 15.64 33.56
CA ARG A 544 13.80 16.12 32.22
C ARG A 544 14.31 17.57 32.27
N PRO A 545 15.56 17.80 32.70
CA PRO A 545 16.14 19.13 32.80
C PRO A 545 16.11 19.88 31.46
N GLU A 546 16.18 19.18 30.35
CA GLU A 546 16.21 19.74 28.99
C GLU A 546 14.93 20.52 28.64
N ILE A 547 13.77 20.13 29.21
CA ILE A 547 12.50 20.83 29.07
C ILE A 547 12.05 21.50 30.39
N GLY A 548 12.94 21.58 31.38
CA GLY A 548 12.69 22.25 32.66
C GLY A 548 11.75 21.49 33.61
N VAL A 549 11.54 20.18 33.43
CA VAL A 549 10.67 19.37 34.30
C VAL A 549 11.55 18.58 35.29
N THR A 550 11.87 19.16 36.45
CA THR A 550 12.86 18.56 37.37
C THR A 550 12.28 18.00 38.66
N THR A 551 11.07 18.40 39.02
CA THR A 551 10.48 18.02 40.31
C THR A 551 9.05 17.51 40.18
N PHE A 552 8.50 17.12 41.31
CA PHE A 552 7.17 16.58 41.52
C PHE A 552 6.46 17.35 42.61
N LEU A 553 5.14 17.39 42.58
CA LEU A 553 4.38 18.09 43.61
C LEU A 553 4.48 17.38 44.97
N ASN A 554 4.36 16.06 44.96
CA ASN A 554 4.42 15.23 46.16
C ASN A 554 5.77 14.51 46.27
N SER A 555 6.80 15.19 46.78
CA SER A 555 8.17 14.68 46.85
C SER A 555 8.47 13.81 48.08
N THR A 556 7.48 13.18 48.71
CA THR A 556 7.73 12.29 49.86
C THR A 556 8.53 11.06 49.42
N ALA A 557 9.52 10.66 50.22
CA ALA A 557 10.45 9.56 49.94
C ALA A 557 9.79 8.17 49.78
N GLU A 558 8.48 8.07 50.03
CA GLU A 558 7.69 6.84 50.02
C GLU A 558 7.12 6.49 48.63
N TYR A 559 7.17 7.40 47.66
CA TYR A 559 6.59 7.19 46.34
C TYR A 559 7.48 6.37 45.40
N LYS A 560 7.28 5.04 45.38
CA LYS A 560 7.92 4.15 44.40
C LYS A 560 7.33 4.34 42.98
N PRO A 561 8.16 4.23 41.91
CA PRO A 561 7.67 4.14 40.54
C PRO A 561 6.71 2.97 40.35
N TRP A 562 5.67 3.15 39.53
CA TRP A 562 4.82 2.07 39.04
C TRP A 562 5.05 1.85 37.55
N PRO A 563 5.91 0.88 37.18
CA PRO A 563 6.14 0.51 35.80
C PRO A 563 4.82 0.09 35.15
N CYS A 564 4.55 0.66 33.98
CA CYS A 564 3.44 0.25 33.12
C CYS A 564 3.70 0.72 31.68
N ILE A 565 2.91 0.19 30.76
CA ILE A 565 2.98 0.51 29.34
C ILE A 565 1.79 1.38 28.97
N PHE A 566 2.09 2.58 28.49
CA PHE A 566 1.15 3.59 28.03
C PHE A 566 1.05 3.60 26.51
N LYS A 567 -0.17 3.65 25.97
CA LYS A 567 -0.45 3.70 24.52
C LYS A 567 0.18 2.53 23.74
N GLN A 568 0.14 1.30 24.28
CA GLN A 568 0.52 0.10 23.54
C GLN A 568 -0.39 -0.04 22.29
N ASN A 569 -1.71 0.00 22.51
CA ASN A 569 -2.73 0.08 21.48
C ASN A 569 -3.38 1.49 21.47
N TYR A 570 -3.85 1.97 20.32
CA TYR A 570 -4.52 3.28 20.25
C TYR A 570 -5.88 3.29 21.00
N SER A 571 -6.49 2.13 21.18
CA SER A 571 -7.70 1.91 21.98
C SER A 571 -7.47 2.02 23.49
N ASP A 572 -6.22 2.04 23.94
CA ASP A 572 -5.88 2.22 25.36
C ASP A 572 -5.98 3.68 25.79
N PHE A 573 -6.20 4.60 24.85
CA PHE A 573 -6.20 6.04 25.12
C PHE A 573 -7.37 6.72 24.41
N LEU A 574 -8.43 6.97 25.18
CA LEU A 574 -9.62 7.68 24.75
C LEU A 574 -9.54 9.14 25.20
N VAL A 575 -9.89 10.06 24.30
CA VAL A 575 -9.96 11.50 24.57
C VAL A 575 -11.30 12.05 24.11
N LEU A 576 -12.16 12.40 25.05
CA LEU A 576 -13.48 12.93 24.78
C LEU A 576 -13.50 14.42 25.15
N GLU A 577 -13.86 15.28 24.21
CA GLU A 577 -13.94 16.72 24.46
C GLU A 577 -15.07 17.06 25.43
N VAL A 578 -14.78 17.89 26.42
CA VAL A 578 -15.78 18.43 27.36
C VAL A 578 -16.13 19.84 26.92
N LEU A 579 -17.39 20.03 26.55
CA LEU A 579 -17.94 21.30 26.09
C LEU A 579 -18.11 22.27 27.27
N THR A 580 -18.36 23.54 26.95
CA THR A 580 -18.50 24.61 27.96
C THR A 580 -19.73 24.44 28.86
N ASP A 581 -20.72 23.65 28.43
CA ASP A 581 -21.89 23.28 29.22
C ASP A 581 -21.65 22.06 30.13
N GLY A 582 -20.43 21.51 30.14
CA GLY A 582 -20.04 20.33 30.91
C GLY A 582 -20.36 19.00 30.23
N THR A 583 -20.99 19.00 29.04
CA THR A 583 -21.29 17.76 28.33
C THR A 583 -20.05 17.19 27.65
N THR A 584 -19.91 15.87 27.68
CA THR A 584 -18.79 15.16 27.04
C THR A 584 -19.19 14.66 25.66
N ALA A 585 -18.38 14.96 24.64
CA ALA A 585 -18.56 14.47 23.28
C ALA A 585 -18.49 12.95 23.24
N GLN A 586 -19.56 12.32 22.74
CA GLN A 586 -19.67 10.86 22.72
C GLN A 586 -19.13 10.25 21.43
N ILE A 587 -18.59 9.04 21.53
CA ILE A 587 -18.22 8.23 20.37
C ILE A 587 -19.50 7.53 19.89
N SER A 588 -19.84 7.71 18.61
CA SER A 588 -21.02 7.08 18.01
C SER A 588 -20.85 6.95 16.50
N ASP A 589 -21.53 5.97 15.91
CA ASP A 589 -21.63 5.79 14.47
C ASP A 589 -22.77 6.58 13.81
N GLY A 590 -23.51 7.37 14.60
CA GLY A 590 -24.63 8.18 14.17
C GLY A 590 -25.88 7.41 13.75
N SER A 591 -25.94 6.09 13.98
CA SER A 591 -27.08 5.24 13.61
C SER A 591 -28.38 5.61 14.34
N LYS A 592 -28.27 6.16 15.55
CA LYS A 592 -29.40 6.60 16.40
C LYS A 592 -29.72 8.09 16.25
N ASP A 593 -28.98 8.82 15.41
CA ASP A 593 -29.17 10.26 15.29
C ASP A 593 -30.46 10.59 14.55
N VAL A 594 -31.25 11.49 15.14
CA VAL A 594 -32.39 12.08 14.47
C VAL A 594 -31.87 13.16 13.53
N VAL A 595 -32.07 12.96 12.23
CA VAL A 595 -31.74 13.97 11.22
C VAL A 595 -32.61 15.21 11.48
N PRO A 596 -32.02 16.40 11.68
CA PRO A 596 -32.77 17.64 11.75
C PRO A 596 -33.51 17.82 10.40
N ARG A 597 -34.83 17.63 10.40
CA ARG A 597 -35.64 17.69 9.18
C ARG A 597 -35.67 19.13 8.66
N VAL A 598 -35.25 19.29 7.41
CA VAL A 598 -35.60 20.43 6.57
C VAL A 598 -36.75 19.98 5.69
N LYS A 599 -37.99 20.17 6.12
CA LYS A 599 -39.15 20.02 5.24
C LYS A 599 -40.14 21.15 5.53
N GLU A 600 -40.33 22.01 4.55
CA GLU A 600 -41.69 22.38 4.18
C GLU A 600 -42.00 21.63 2.87
N GLU A 601 -42.90 20.65 2.95
CA GLU A 601 -43.71 20.30 1.78
C GLU A 601 -44.64 21.48 1.57
N LYS A 602 -44.26 22.43 0.71
CA LYS A 602 -45.23 23.38 0.20
C LYS A 602 -46.22 22.59 -0.65
N GLU A 603 -47.50 22.58 -0.26
CA GLU A 603 -48.60 22.18 -1.13
C GLU A 603 -48.44 22.93 -2.45
N VAL A 604 -48.15 22.20 -3.52
CA VAL A 604 -48.00 22.80 -4.84
C VAL A 604 -49.40 23.10 -5.35
N VAL A 605 -49.77 24.38 -5.33
CA VAL A 605 -51.04 24.85 -5.87
C VAL A 605 -51.06 24.60 -7.37
N LEU A 606 -52.11 23.91 -7.86
CA LEU A 606 -52.29 23.66 -9.29
C LEU A 606 -52.63 25.01 -9.99
N PRO A 607 -51.90 25.42 -11.03
CA PRO A 607 -52.18 26.69 -11.71
C PRO A 607 -53.61 26.70 -12.28
N SER A 608 -54.37 27.73 -11.95
CA SER A 608 -55.83 27.80 -12.22
C SER A 608 -56.20 27.95 -13.70
N LYS A 609 -55.30 28.47 -14.54
CA LYS A 609 -55.50 28.64 -15.99
C LYS A 609 -54.90 27.53 -16.86
N LEU A 610 -54.36 26.47 -16.24
CA LEU A 610 -53.76 25.37 -17.00
C LEU A 610 -54.85 24.48 -17.59
N SER A 611 -54.92 24.37 -18.92
CA SER A 611 -55.89 23.52 -19.60
C SER A 611 -55.62 22.03 -19.32
N GLU A 612 -56.65 21.18 -19.39
CA GLU A 612 -56.48 19.72 -19.23
C GLU A 612 -55.55 19.13 -20.32
N GLU A 613 -55.52 19.74 -21.51
CA GLU A 613 -54.64 19.34 -22.60
C GLU A 613 -53.16 19.66 -22.29
N ASP A 614 -52.89 20.83 -21.67
CA ASP A 614 -51.53 21.22 -21.26
C ASP A 614 -51.03 20.41 -20.06
N LYS A 615 -51.95 19.98 -19.17
CA LYS A 615 -51.63 19.04 -18.09
C LYS A 615 -51.18 17.69 -18.64
N GLU A 616 -51.86 17.17 -19.66
CA GLU A 616 -51.48 15.91 -20.29
C GLU A 616 -50.12 16.03 -21.02
N LYS A 617 -49.88 17.15 -21.70
CA LYS A 617 -48.59 17.46 -22.34
C LYS A 617 -47.45 17.53 -21.31
N LEU A 618 -47.67 18.19 -20.17
CA LEU A 618 -46.71 18.24 -19.05
C LEU A 618 -46.52 16.87 -18.39
N GLY A 619 -47.53 16.00 -18.37
CA GLY A 619 -47.39 14.62 -17.90
C GLY A 619 -46.47 13.78 -18.79
N LYS A 620 -46.46 14.05 -20.10
CA LYS A 620 -45.62 13.38 -21.11
C LYS A 620 -44.26 14.04 -21.31
N LEU A 621 -43.83 14.95 -20.43
CA LEU A 621 -42.57 15.68 -20.58
C LEU A 621 -41.33 14.77 -20.61
N ALA A 622 -41.41 13.60 -19.97
CA ALA A 622 -40.35 12.58 -20.01
C ALA A 622 -40.12 12.01 -21.42
N GLU A 623 -41.18 11.92 -22.23
CA GLU A 623 -41.18 11.35 -23.58
C GLU A 623 -40.90 12.41 -24.64
N LEU A 624 -41.49 13.61 -24.48
CA LEU A 624 -41.43 14.69 -25.47
C LEU A 624 -40.16 15.55 -25.36
N GLY A 625 -39.47 15.53 -24.22
CA GLY A 625 -38.20 16.24 -23.99
C GLY A 625 -38.32 17.75 -23.74
N GLU A 626 -39.14 18.46 -24.52
CA GLU A 626 -39.47 19.89 -24.37
C GLU A 626 -40.95 20.13 -24.73
N VAL A 627 -41.66 20.89 -23.89
CA VAL A 627 -43.09 21.20 -24.05
C VAL A 627 -43.29 22.70 -23.88
N GLY A 628 -43.96 23.36 -24.83
CA GLY A 628 -44.34 24.77 -24.77
C GLY A 628 -45.79 24.94 -24.32
N ILE A 629 -46.04 25.87 -23.41
CA ILE A 629 -47.38 26.28 -22.97
C ILE A 629 -47.57 27.73 -23.34
N ASN A 630 -48.61 28.03 -24.12
CA ASN A 630 -48.94 29.41 -24.46
C ASN A 630 -49.51 30.14 -23.23
N VAL A 631 -48.83 31.22 -22.81
CA VAL A 631 -49.18 32.03 -21.64
C VAL A 631 -49.57 33.46 -22.04
N GLU A 632 -50.05 33.64 -23.27
CA GLU A 632 -50.57 34.92 -23.76
C GLU A 632 -51.70 35.43 -22.85
N GLY A 633 -51.54 36.66 -22.34
CA GLY A 633 -52.48 37.27 -21.40
C GLY A 633 -52.35 36.84 -19.93
N TRP A 634 -51.36 36.02 -19.57
CA TRP A 634 -51.11 35.62 -18.17
C TRP A 634 -50.33 36.70 -17.40
N SER A 635 -50.72 36.93 -16.15
CA SER A 635 -50.02 37.81 -15.21
C SER A 635 -48.63 37.25 -14.82
N LYS A 636 -47.84 38.08 -14.14
CA LYS A 636 -46.49 37.67 -13.67
C LYS A 636 -46.56 36.59 -12.59
N ASP A 637 -47.58 36.65 -11.73
CA ASP A 637 -47.78 35.68 -10.65
C ASP A 637 -48.30 34.34 -11.17
N GLU A 638 -49.24 34.35 -12.14
CA GLU A 638 -49.72 33.12 -12.80
C GLU A 638 -48.59 32.40 -13.56
N ARG A 639 -47.70 33.13 -14.23
CA ARG A 639 -46.51 32.54 -14.86
C ARG A 639 -45.55 31.96 -13.83
N ARG A 640 -45.41 32.59 -12.67
CA ARG A 640 -44.59 32.09 -11.58
C ARG A 640 -45.14 30.79 -11.01
N GLU A 641 -46.45 30.68 -10.81
CA GLU A 641 -47.13 29.45 -10.38
C GLU A 641 -46.87 28.31 -11.38
N LEU A 642 -46.93 28.59 -12.69
CA LEU A 642 -46.59 27.60 -13.72
C LEU A 642 -45.13 27.14 -13.63
N HIS A 643 -44.19 28.05 -13.44
CA HIS A 643 -42.77 27.70 -13.23
C HIS A 643 -42.55 26.86 -11.97
N GLU A 644 -43.30 27.12 -10.89
CA GLU A 644 -43.24 26.35 -9.65
C GLU A 644 -43.85 24.95 -9.82
N TYR A 645 -44.98 24.83 -10.51
CA TYR A 645 -45.62 23.55 -10.86
C TYR A 645 -44.74 22.67 -11.76
N VAL A 646 -44.10 23.23 -12.80
CA VAL A 646 -43.18 22.45 -13.66
C VAL A 646 -42.02 21.85 -12.87
N ARG A 647 -41.50 22.57 -11.85
CA ARG A 647 -40.42 22.07 -10.99
C ARG A 647 -40.88 21.00 -10.01
N SER A 648 -42.17 20.97 -9.64
CA SER A 648 -42.70 19.92 -8.77
C SER A 648 -42.91 18.59 -9.51
N LEU A 649 -43.11 18.62 -10.83
CA LEU A 649 -43.34 17.42 -11.65
C LEU A 649 -42.09 16.54 -11.85
N GLY A 650 -40.89 16.99 -11.45
CA GLY A 650 -39.66 16.21 -11.54
C GLY A 650 -38.41 17.06 -11.78
N PRO A 651 -37.32 16.48 -12.34
CA PRO A 651 -36.06 17.19 -12.58
C PRO A 651 -36.12 18.07 -13.85
N TYR A 652 -37.19 18.84 -13.99
CA TYR A 652 -37.47 19.68 -15.16
C TYR A 652 -37.27 21.16 -14.82
N ASP A 653 -36.90 21.95 -15.81
CA ASP A 653 -36.73 23.40 -15.70
C ASP A 653 -37.62 24.08 -16.74
N SER A 654 -37.87 25.38 -16.57
CA SER A 654 -38.74 26.12 -17.48
C SER A 654 -38.24 27.53 -17.76
N ARG A 655 -38.41 27.99 -18.99
CA ARG A 655 -37.99 29.32 -19.45
C ARG A 655 -39.10 29.99 -20.25
N MET A 656 -39.17 31.31 -20.17
CA MET A 656 -39.98 32.11 -21.10
C MET A 656 -39.30 32.13 -22.47
N ASP A 657 -40.08 31.88 -23.52
CA ASP A 657 -39.68 32.04 -24.91
C ASP A 657 -40.80 32.77 -25.67
N GLY A 658 -40.70 34.11 -25.73
CA GLY A 658 -41.77 34.96 -26.25
C GLY A 658 -43.04 34.92 -25.40
N GLN A 659 -44.15 34.48 -26.00
CA GLN A 659 -45.47 34.33 -25.35
C GLN A 659 -45.69 32.90 -24.80
N GLU A 660 -44.68 32.03 -24.82
CA GLU A 660 -44.77 30.66 -24.32
C GLU A 660 -43.81 30.41 -23.13
N VAL A 661 -44.23 29.54 -22.21
CA VAL A 661 -43.35 28.92 -21.21
C VAL A 661 -42.93 27.55 -21.72
N LYS A 662 -41.63 27.37 -22.00
CA LYS A 662 -41.06 26.08 -22.41
C LYS A 662 -40.52 25.34 -21.21
N ALA A 663 -41.12 24.20 -20.89
CA ALA A 663 -40.68 23.24 -19.90
C ALA A 663 -39.79 22.18 -20.56
N PHE A 664 -38.61 21.92 -20.01
CA PHE A 664 -37.63 21.01 -20.61
C PHE A 664 -36.79 20.30 -19.53
N LYS A 665 -36.16 19.19 -19.91
CA LYS A 665 -35.15 18.54 -19.08
C LYS A 665 -33.79 19.24 -19.26
N PRO A 666 -33.22 19.90 -18.24
CA PRO A 666 -31.93 20.57 -18.39
C PRO A 666 -30.84 19.55 -18.73
N LYS A 667 -30.01 19.88 -19.73
CA LYS A 667 -28.75 19.15 -19.97
C LYS A 667 -27.89 19.22 -18.71
N PRO A 668 -27.06 18.20 -18.38
CA PRO A 668 -26.18 18.24 -17.21
C PRO A 668 -25.07 19.29 -17.40
N SER A 669 -25.40 20.56 -17.24
CA SER A 669 -24.46 21.67 -17.13
C SER A 669 -23.95 21.75 -15.70
N GLY A 670 -22.65 21.97 -15.54
CA GLY A 670 -21.93 21.94 -14.26
C GLY A 670 -22.66 22.62 -13.10
N ARG A 671 -22.73 21.89 -11.98
CA ARG A 671 -23.11 22.32 -10.61
C ARG A 671 -23.77 23.71 -10.54
N LYS A 672 -25.11 23.77 -10.69
CA LYS A 672 -25.87 24.91 -10.15
C LYS A 672 -25.54 25.01 -8.65
N ARG A 673 -25.13 26.19 -8.18
CA ARG A 673 -24.89 26.43 -6.74
C ARG A 673 -26.19 26.16 -6.00
N LYS A 674 -26.21 25.16 -5.10
CA LYS A 674 -27.32 24.97 -4.16
C LYS A 674 -27.42 26.24 -3.31
N PHE A 675 -28.57 26.90 -3.33
CA PHE A 675 -28.86 28.03 -2.45
C PHE A 675 -29.06 27.49 -1.02
N TRP A 676 -28.39 28.07 -0.03
CA TRP A 676 -28.61 27.71 1.38
C TRP A 676 -29.89 28.39 1.86
N PRO A 677 -30.89 27.67 2.39
CA PRO A 677 -32.13 28.28 2.88
C PRO A 677 -31.84 29.31 3.97
N ARG A 678 -32.52 30.46 3.91
CA ARG A 678 -32.32 31.55 4.89
C ARG A 678 -32.85 31.18 6.29
N ASP A 679 -33.73 30.20 6.35
CA ASP A 679 -34.44 29.78 7.56
C ASP A 679 -33.64 28.72 8.36
N ILE A 680 -32.46 28.34 7.86
CA ILE A 680 -31.58 27.35 8.47
C ILE A 680 -30.27 28.05 8.87
N PRO A 681 -29.82 27.89 10.13
CA PRO A 681 -28.52 28.40 10.57
C PRO A 681 -27.37 27.98 9.64
N GLU A 682 -26.38 28.85 9.49
CA GLU A 682 -25.30 28.68 8.50
C GLU A 682 -24.31 27.55 8.86
N HIS A 683 -24.24 27.16 10.14
CA HIS A 683 -23.30 26.17 10.64
C HIS A 683 -23.99 24.89 11.13
N LEU A 684 -23.56 23.75 10.60
CA LEU A 684 -23.92 22.45 11.16
C LEU A 684 -22.85 22.02 12.17
N HIS A 685 -23.22 21.92 13.44
CA HIS A 685 -22.40 21.31 14.48
C HIS A 685 -22.59 19.80 14.50
N PHE A 686 -21.51 19.06 14.64
CA PHE A 686 -21.51 17.61 14.74
C PHE A 686 -20.33 17.13 15.58
N THR A 687 -20.40 15.90 16.06
CA THR A 687 -19.31 15.24 16.77
C THR A 687 -18.48 14.44 15.76
N LEU A 688 -17.19 14.74 15.68
CA LEU A 688 -16.20 13.99 14.91
C LEU A 688 -15.52 12.99 15.85
N SER A 689 -15.76 11.71 15.63
CA SER A 689 -15.06 10.62 16.32
C SER A 689 -14.02 10.01 15.38
N LYS A 690 -12.78 9.84 15.83
CA LYS A 690 -11.67 9.32 15.01
C LYS A 690 -10.80 8.34 15.78
N ALA A 691 -10.27 7.33 15.11
CA ALA A 691 -9.33 6.36 15.64
C ALA A 691 -8.04 6.33 14.81
N ASP A 692 -6.91 6.59 15.44
CA ASP A 692 -5.56 6.65 14.82
C ASP A 692 -5.41 7.67 13.66
N TYR A 693 -6.13 8.79 13.74
CA TYR A 693 -6.05 9.89 12.77
C TYR A 693 -5.71 11.22 13.43
N GLU A 694 -4.97 12.06 12.70
CA GLU A 694 -4.84 13.49 13.01
C GLU A 694 -6.14 14.23 12.70
N THR A 695 -6.49 15.20 13.54
CA THR A 695 -7.72 16.00 13.41
C THR A 695 -7.82 16.70 12.05
N SER A 696 -6.74 17.37 11.64
CA SER A 696 -6.65 18.08 10.36
C SER A 696 -6.80 17.16 9.15
N TYR A 697 -6.21 15.96 9.22
CA TYR A 697 -6.33 14.95 8.19
C TYR A 697 -7.75 14.39 8.08
N ALA A 698 -8.40 14.12 9.22
CA ALA A 698 -9.80 13.68 9.26
C ALA A 698 -10.75 14.72 8.66
N ILE A 699 -10.61 16.00 9.03
CA ILE A 699 -11.35 17.13 8.42
C ILE A 699 -11.06 17.22 6.92
N GLY A 700 -9.81 17.01 6.50
CA GLY A 700 -9.41 16.98 5.09
C GLY A 700 -10.11 15.89 4.27
N ILE A 701 -10.41 14.74 4.88
CA ILE A 701 -11.18 13.67 4.24
C ILE A 701 -12.66 14.05 4.18
N VAL A 702 -13.25 14.47 5.31
CA VAL A 702 -14.67 14.85 5.40
C VAL A 702 -15.00 15.98 4.43
N SER A 703 -14.18 17.03 4.39
CA SER A 703 -14.34 18.17 3.48
C SER A 703 -14.30 17.75 2.00
N LYS A 704 -13.38 16.87 1.60
CA LYS A 704 -13.31 16.34 0.22
C LYS A 704 -14.58 15.60 -0.18
N PHE A 705 -15.12 14.75 0.69
CA PHE A 705 -16.36 14.01 0.39
C PHE A 705 -17.57 14.94 0.25
N LEU A 706 -17.61 16.04 1.01
CA LEU A 706 -18.65 17.05 0.96
C LEU A 706 -18.44 18.12 -0.13
N ASN A 707 -17.35 18.03 -0.92
CA ASN A 707 -16.93 19.07 -1.85
C ASN A 707 -16.82 20.47 -1.20
N ARG A 708 -16.27 20.50 0.01
CA ARG A 708 -15.96 21.71 0.77
C ARG A 708 -14.46 21.85 0.98
N THR A 709 -14.01 23.05 1.35
CA THR A 709 -12.62 23.28 1.75
C THR A 709 -12.45 22.96 3.24
N PRO A 710 -11.26 22.54 3.71
CA PRO A 710 -11.01 22.34 5.13
C PRO A 710 -11.33 23.58 5.98
N ASP A 711 -11.14 24.78 5.43
CA ASP A 711 -11.42 26.07 6.10
C ASP A 711 -12.90 26.30 6.39
N SER A 712 -13.81 25.61 5.69
CA SER A 712 -15.25 25.68 5.99
C SER A 712 -15.61 24.95 7.29
N PHE A 713 -14.65 24.27 7.92
CA PHE A 713 -14.84 23.59 9.19
C PHE A 713 -14.15 24.35 10.32
N GLY A 714 -14.78 24.40 11.50
CA GLY A 714 -14.23 24.97 12.72
C GLY A 714 -14.27 23.96 13.86
N TYR A 715 -13.28 23.96 14.74
CA TYR A 715 -13.17 23.05 15.89
C TYR A 715 -12.41 23.73 17.04
N CYS A 716 -12.62 23.24 18.27
CA CYS A 716 -12.16 23.91 19.49
C CYS A 716 -10.69 23.59 19.86
N GLY A 717 -10.14 22.51 19.31
CA GLY A 717 -8.74 22.12 19.48
C GLY A 717 -8.37 20.87 18.68
N LEU A 718 -7.07 20.61 18.58
CA LEU A 718 -6.55 19.36 18.01
C LEU A 718 -6.54 18.26 19.08
N LYS A 719 -6.89 17.03 18.71
CA LYS A 719 -6.78 15.85 19.57
C LYS A 719 -5.68 14.91 19.10
N ASP A 720 -5.15 14.09 20.00
CA ASP A 720 -4.09 13.10 19.76
C ASP A 720 -4.37 12.24 18.53
N ARG A 721 -3.33 11.94 17.74
CA ARG A 721 -3.42 11.01 16.61
C ARG A 721 -3.59 9.58 17.08
N ARG A 722 -2.63 9.06 17.85
CA ARG A 722 -2.60 7.67 18.36
C ARG A 722 -3.51 7.53 19.57
N ALA A 723 -4.82 7.58 19.30
CA ALA A 723 -5.89 7.63 20.27
C ALA A 723 -7.22 7.31 19.57
N ILE A 724 -8.26 7.02 20.36
CA ILE A 724 -9.65 7.17 19.93
C ILE A 724 -10.17 8.48 20.52
N THR A 725 -10.66 9.40 19.69
CA THR A 725 -11.03 10.75 20.16
C THR A 725 -12.38 11.18 19.64
N ALA A 726 -13.18 11.86 20.46
CA ALA A 726 -14.41 12.53 20.07
C ALA A 726 -14.31 14.03 20.34
N GLN A 727 -14.66 14.85 19.36
CA GLN A 727 -14.64 16.32 19.47
C GLN A 727 -15.77 16.96 18.69
N ARG A 728 -16.17 18.17 19.07
CA ARG A 728 -17.18 18.93 18.33
C ARG A 728 -16.54 19.68 17.16
N VAL A 729 -17.25 19.69 16.04
CA VAL A 729 -16.86 20.34 14.78
C VAL A 729 -18.07 21.08 14.23
N SER A 730 -17.83 22.26 13.68
CA SER A 730 -18.83 23.05 12.93
C SER A 730 -18.46 23.01 11.45
N GLY A 731 -19.44 22.84 10.56
CA GLY A 731 -19.27 22.90 9.11
C GLY A 731 -20.18 23.96 8.50
N PHE A 732 -19.62 24.90 7.75
CA PHE A 732 -20.36 25.96 7.08
C PHE A 732 -21.10 25.44 5.84
N HIS A 733 -22.41 25.65 5.77
CA HIS A 733 -23.30 25.17 4.70
C HIS A 733 -23.12 23.68 4.40
N VAL A 734 -23.15 22.86 5.45
CA VAL A 734 -23.09 21.39 5.38
C VAL A 734 -24.46 20.82 5.74
N ASP A 735 -25.01 19.97 4.88
CA ASP A 735 -26.27 19.29 5.12
C ASP A 735 -26.09 18.08 6.05
N ALA A 736 -26.99 17.92 7.02
CA ALA A 736 -26.93 16.86 8.03
C ALA A 736 -27.08 15.44 7.45
N LEU A 737 -27.92 15.25 6.42
CA LEU A 737 -28.06 13.95 5.75
C LEU A 737 -26.82 13.61 4.94
N GLU A 738 -26.32 14.57 4.18
CA GLU A 738 -25.08 14.40 3.40
C GLU A 738 -23.91 14.05 4.32
N LEU A 739 -23.82 14.69 5.49
CA LEU A 739 -22.80 14.42 6.51
C LEU A 739 -22.93 13.01 7.11
N LEU A 740 -24.10 12.63 7.63
CA LEU A 740 -24.30 11.32 8.26
C LEU A 740 -24.12 10.16 7.27
N ALA A 741 -24.53 10.34 6.01
CA ALA A 741 -24.35 9.34 4.96
C ALA A 741 -22.86 8.97 4.74
N LEU A 742 -21.92 9.85 5.12
CA LEU A 742 -20.49 9.56 5.02
C LEU A 742 -20.02 8.42 5.93
N ASN A 743 -20.73 8.12 7.02
CA ASN A 743 -20.32 7.06 7.96
C ASN A 743 -20.18 5.69 7.29
N SER A 744 -20.90 5.44 6.21
CA SER A 744 -20.79 4.21 5.39
C SER A 744 -19.49 4.12 4.57
N ARG A 745 -18.83 5.26 4.32
CA ARG A 745 -17.65 5.39 3.45
C ARG A 745 -16.38 5.74 4.22
N LEU A 746 -16.51 6.34 5.39
CA LEU A 746 -15.40 6.74 6.24
C LEU A 746 -14.87 5.55 7.05
N LYS A 747 -13.55 5.30 6.98
CA LYS A 747 -12.86 4.26 7.75
C LYS A 747 -12.06 4.89 8.88
N GLY A 748 -12.33 4.47 10.12
CA GLY A 748 -11.72 5.01 11.35
C GLY A 748 -12.09 6.47 11.65
N ILE A 749 -13.12 7.00 10.97
CA ILE A 749 -13.75 8.29 11.25
C ILE A 749 -15.26 8.06 11.25
N LYS A 750 -15.96 8.64 12.22
CA LYS A 750 -17.41 8.68 12.32
C LYS A 750 -17.86 10.10 12.65
N VAL A 751 -19.02 10.48 12.15
CA VAL A 751 -19.66 11.77 12.42
C VAL A 751 -21.05 11.52 13.00
N SER A 752 -21.41 12.23 14.05
CA SER A 752 -22.67 12.00 14.77
C SER A 752 -23.22 13.28 15.42
N ALA A 753 -24.38 13.20 16.04
CA ALA A 753 -25.07 14.28 16.75
C ALA A 753 -25.15 15.60 15.94
N PRO A 754 -25.66 15.59 14.69
CA PRO A 754 -25.79 16.81 13.88
C PRO A 754 -26.82 17.77 14.47
N LYS A 755 -26.48 19.06 14.56
CA LYS A 755 -27.35 20.13 15.05
C LYS A 755 -27.00 21.45 14.36
N TYR A 756 -27.98 22.15 13.80
CA TYR A 756 -27.75 23.46 13.19
C TYR A 756 -27.64 24.55 14.26
N GLU A 757 -26.64 25.43 14.14
CA GLU A 757 -26.39 26.57 15.03
C GLU A 757 -25.82 27.75 14.24
N ASP A 758 -25.96 28.97 14.77
CA ASP A 758 -25.53 30.20 14.06
C ASP A 758 -24.03 30.48 14.17
N LYS A 759 -23.37 29.92 15.19
CA LYS A 759 -21.98 30.25 15.51
C LYS A 759 -21.02 29.19 14.98
N ARG A 760 -19.90 29.61 14.40
CA ARG A 760 -18.76 28.73 14.13
C ARG A 760 -18.05 28.37 15.43
N LEU A 761 -17.58 27.12 15.55
CA LEU A 761 -16.66 26.72 16.61
C LEU A 761 -15.26 27.27 16.34
N THR A 762 -14.68 27.88 17.36
CA THR A 762 -13.33 28.46 17.33
C THR A 762 -12.47 27.91 18.46
N LEU A 763 -11.15 28.09 18.36
CA LEU A 763 -10.21 27.64 19.38
C LEU A 763 -10.57 28.24 20.75
N GLY A 764 -10.58 27.40 21.78
CA GLY A 764 -10.94 27.80 23.15
C GLY A 764 -12.43 27.66 23.49
N ASN A 765 -13.30 27.27 22.56
CA ASN A 765 -14.70 26.93 22.85
C ASN A 765 -14.87 25.52 23.44
N LEU A 766 -14.01 25.13 24.39
CA LEU A 766 -14.13 23.90 25.18
C LEU A 766 -13.74 24.19 26.63
N TRP A 767 -14.29 23.42 27.57
CA TRP A 767 -13.77 23.43 28.94
C TRP A 767 -12.45 22.65 29.01
N GLY A 768 -12.42 21.46 28.42
CA GLY A 768 -11.31 20.53 28.59
C GLY A 768 -11.51 19.18 27.89
N ASN A 769 -10.84 18.15 28.41
CA ASN A 769 -10.94 16.80 27.87
C ASN A 769 -11.11 15.78 29.00
N ARG A 770 -12.00 14.82 28.78
CA ARG A 770 -12.15 13.59 29.55
C ARG A 770 -11.21 12.54 28.95
N PHE A 771 -10.32 12.01 29.76
CA PHE A 771 -9.39 10.96 29.38
C PHE A 771 -9.87 9.63 29.96
N GLU A 772 -9.87 8.58 29.15
CA GLU A 772 -9.97 7.19 29.64
C GLU A 772 -8.75 6.41 29.16
N ILE A 773 -7.94 5.95 30.11
CA ILE A 773 -6.59 5.45 29.84
C ILE A 773 -6.44 4.07 30.48
N ALA A 774 -6.05 3.08 29.67
CA ALA A 774 -5.61 1.78 30.14
C ALA A 774 -4.08 1.72 30.19
N LEU A 775 -3.53 1.53 31.38
CA LEU A 775 -2.11 1.36 31.65
C LEU A 775 -1.82 -0.13 31.78
N ARG A 776 -1.12 -0.70 30.80
CA ARG A 776 -0.88 -2.14 30.69
C ARG A 776 0.32 -2.61 31.52
N GLU A 777 0.34 -3.89 31.86
CA GLU A 777 1.37 -4.51 32.71
C GLU A 777 1.58 -3.74 34.02
N PHE A 778 0.49 -3.32 34.65
CA PHE A 778 0.50 -2.65 35.94
C PHE A 778 0.44 -3.69 37.06
N THR A 779 1.59 -4.12 37.57
CA THR A 779 1.68 -5.29 38.48
C THR A 779 2.37 -5.02 39.83
N GLU A 780 3.10 -3.91 39.98
CA GLU A 780 3.89 -3.61 41.20
C GLU A 780 3.14 -2.67 42.17
N TYR A 781 1.93 -3.03 42.59
CA TYR A 781 1.09 -2.20 43.47
C TYR A 781 0.53 -2.95 44.68
N ASN A 782 0.11 -2.19 45.69
CA ASN A 782 -0.71 -2.64 46.82
C ASN A 782 -2.03 -1.86 46.75
N ASP A 783 -3.18 -2.52 46.96
CA ASP A 783 -4.51 -1.92 46.84
C ASP A 783 -4.72 -0.69 47.74
N GLU A 784 -4.23 -0.72 48.98
CA GLU A 784 -4.31 0.40 49.91
C GLU A 784 -3.44 1.57 49.40
N GLN A 785 -2.21 1.27 48.97
CA GLN A 785 -1.31 2.27 48.40
C GLN A 785 -1.82 2.87 47.08
N LEU A 786 -2.51 2.06 46.27
CA LEU A 786 -3.14 2.48 45.02
C LEU A 786 -4.23 3.51 45.30
N LYS A 787 -5.12 3.18 46.22
CA LYS A 787 -6.22 4.05 46.63
C LYS A 787 -5.71 5.36 47.22
N ASP A 788 -4.83 5.30 48.20
CA ASP A 788 -4.29 6.49 48.89
C ASP A 788 -3.57 7.42 47.92
N ARG A 789 -2.79 6.87 46.99
CA ARG A 789 -2.06 7.67 45.99
C ARG A 789 -2.99 8.31 44.96
N ILE A 790 -4.03 7.60 44.50
CA ILE A 790 -5.01 8.17 43.57
C ILE A 790 -5.82 9.27 44.27
N ASP A 791 -6.23 9.05 45.52
CA ASP A 791 -6.95 10.03 46.33
C ASP A 791 -6.08 11.27 46.58
N GLU A 792 -4.81 11.09 46.95
CA GLU A 792 -3.87 12.21 47.12
C GLU A 792 -3.63 12.96 45.80
N TRP A 793 -3.44 12.24 44.68
CA TRP A 793 -3.27 12.84 43.35
C TRP A 793 -4.51 13.62 42.90
N SER A 794 -5.70 13.12 43.22
CA SER A 794 -6.98 13.78 42.97
C SER A 794 -7.15 15.07 43.80
N GLN A 795 -6.77 15.02 45.09
CA GLN A 795 -6.94 16.14 46.01
C GLN A 795 -5.87 17.23 45.88
N LYS A 796 -4.60 16.84 45.74
CA LYS A 796 -3.45 17.76 45.66
C LYS A 796 -3.16 18.20 44.22
N GLY A 797 -3.45 17.36 43.25
CA GLY A 797 -3.20 17.64 41.84
C GLY A 797 -1.76 17.38 41.41
N PHE A 798 -1.32 18.11 40.39
CA PHE A 798 0.00 17.99 39.80
C PHE A 798 0.52 19.36 39.34
N LEU A 799 1.85 19.50 39.19
CA LEU A 799 2.48 20.68 38.61
C LEU A 799 2.11 20.76 37.12
N ASN A 800 1.51 21.87 36.70
CA ASN A 800 0.89 22.00 35.38
C ASN A 800 1.90 22.23 34.25
N TYR A 801 2.94 21.39 34.16
CA TYR A 801 3.98 21.49 33.16
C TYR A 801 3.46 21.37 31.72
N PHE A 802 4.20 21.96 30.80
CA PHE A 802 4.12 21.59 29.39
C PHE A 802 4.82 20.24 29.17
N GLY A 803 4.13 19.28 28.57
CA GLY A 803 4.69 17.97 28.27
C GLY A 803 5.60 17.96 27.03
N GLU A 804 6.33 16.85 26.84
CA GLU A 804 7.26 16.62 25.71
C GLU A 804 6.62 16.88 24.34
N GLN A 805 5.31 16.63 24.20
CA GLN A 805 4.53 16.91 22.99
C GLN A 805 4.63 18.38 22.54
N ARG A 806 4.84 19.33 23.47
CA ARG A 806 5.04 20.75 23.17
C ARG A 806 6.42 21.05 22.61
N PHE A 807 7.41 20.26 23.00
CA PHE A 807 8.82 20.44 22.65
C PHE A 807 9.24 19.64 21.40
N GLY A 808 8.36 18.74 20.93
CA GLY A 808 8.61 17.84 19.80
C GLY A 808 9.27 16.53 20.24
N SER A 809 9.13 15.46 19.44
CA SER A 809 9.66 14.13 19.76
C SER A 809 11.08 13.86 19.23
N PHE A 810 11.87 14.91 18.98
CA PHE A 810 13.16 14.80 18.28
C PHE A 810 14.32 15.33 19.12
N SER A 811 15.53 14.88 18.79
CA SER A 811 16.81 15.22 19.45
C SER A 811 17.13 16.72 19.52
N VAL A 812 16.48 17.54 18.70
CA VAL A 812 16.57 19.01 18.74
C VAL A 812 15.30 19.57 19.37
N SER A 813 15.42 20.28 20.48
CA SER A 813 14.27 20.88 21.16
C SER A 813 13.71 22.02 20.31
N THR A 814 12.40 22.00 20.03
CA THR A 814 11.73 23.14 19.38
C THR A 814 11.87 24.44 20.18
N ALA A 815 12.11 24.34 21.48
CA ALA A 815 12.44 25.49 22.32
C ALA A 815 13.80 26.11 21.98
N ASP A 816 14.78 25.31 21.54
CA ASP A 816 16.10 25.83 21.16
C ASP A 816 16.01 26.59 19.82
N VAL A 817 15.18 26.13 18.88
CA VAL A 817 14.82 26.91 17.68
C VAL A 817 14.16 28.23 18.07
N GLY A 818 13.22 28.20 19.02
CA GLY A 818 12.55 29.40 19.56
C GLY A 818 13.53 30.38 20.20
N LEU A 819 14.48 29.88 20.98
CA LEU A 819 15.56 30.66 21.58
C LEU A 819 16.40 31.35 20.52
N LYS A 820 16.82 30.62 19.47
CA LYS A 820 17.58 31.21 18.35
C LYS A 820 16.82 32.28 17.59
N ILE A 821 15.51 32.09 17.38
CA ILE A 821 14.64 33.12 16.81
C ILE A 821 14.59 34.37 17.69
N LEU A 822 14.48 34.21 19.03
CA LEU A 822 14.48 35.32 19.98
C LEU A 822 15.83 36.06 20.05
N GLN A 823 16.93 35.33 19.92
CA GLN A 823 18.29 35.88 19.81
C GLN A 823 18.56 36.57 18.46
N LYS A 824 17.60 36.55 17.52
CA LYS A 824 17.74 37.02 16.11
C LYS A 824 18.82 36.25 15.32
N ASP A 825 19.23 35.10 15.80
CA ASP A 825 20.15 34.16 15.15
C ASP A 825 19.35 33.23 14.22
N PHE A 826 18.85 33.80 13.13
CA PHE A 826 18.00 33.08 12.17
C PHE A 826 18.73 31.97 11.44
N GLU A 827 20.04 32.10 11.24
CA GLU A 827 20.87 31.08 10.61
C GLU A 827 20.91 29.81 11.46
N ALA A 828 21.26 29.93 12.74
CA ALA A 828 21.23 28.79 13.65
C ALA A 828 19.82 28.20 13.76
N ALA A 829 18.77 29.04 13.81
CA ALA A 829 17.39 28.57 13.87
C ALA A 829 17.01 27.71 12.65
N VAL A 830 17.36 28.13 11.44
CA VAL A 830 17.08 27.35 10.21
C VAL A 830 17.94 26.09 10.15
N ASN A 831 19.20 26.16 10.54
CA ASN A 831 20.08 24.99 10.57
C ASN A 831 19.56 23.92 11.54
N LEU A 832 19.05 24.31 12.72
CA LEU A 832 18.41 23.41 13.68
C LEU A 832 17.12 22.77 13.12
N ILE A 833 16.35 23.49 12.30
CA ILE A 833 15.16 22.93 11.62
C ILE A 833 15.56 21.89 10.57
N LEU A 834 16.66 22.13 9.84
CA LEU A 834 17.12 21.31 8.71
C LEU A 834 18.10 20.19 9.09
N GLU A 835 18.41 20.02 10.38
CA GLU A 835 19.33 18.98 10.85
C GLU A 835 18.72 17.57 10.65
N PRO A 836 19.46 16.61 10.05
CA PRO A 836 18.99 15.23 9.91
C PRO A 836 18.82 14.57 11.29
N LYS A 837 17.62 14.09 11.58
CA LYS A 837 17.29 13.45 12.87
C LYS A 837 17.36 11.92 12.74
N GLU A 838 17.99 11.22 13.68
CA GLU A 838 18.21 9.76 13.66
C GLU A 838 16.93 8.93 13.44
N ASN A 839 15.78 9.43 13.89
CA ASN A 839 14.48 8.75 13.79
C ASN A 839 13.59 9.21 12.62
N THR A 840 14.03 10.15 11.78
CA THR A 840 13.23 10.64 10.64
C THR A 840 13.44 9.73 9.43
N LYS A 841 12.54 8.77 9.24
CA LYS A 841 12.54 7.86 8.09
C LYS A 841 11.64 8.38 6.96
N GLY A 842 11.96 8.01 5.72
CA GLY A 842 11.19 8.36 4.52
C GLY A 842 11.72 9.60 3.79
N SER A 843 11.00 10.06 2.76
CA SER A 843 11.51 11.04 1.79
C SER A 843 11.97 12.38 2.40
N ILE A 844 11.41 12.80 3.55
CA ILE A 844 11.86 14.00 4.26
C ILE A 844 13.21 13.75 4.96
N GLY A 845 13.40 12.58 5.57
CA GLY A 845 14.68 12.19 6.16
C GLY A 845 15.80 12.12 5.11
N ASP A 846 15.49 11.52 3.95
CA ASP A 846 16.42 11.45 2.81
C ASP A 846 16.75 12.85 2.27
N CYS A 847 15.73 13.74 2.20
CA CYS A 847 15.87 15.14 1.80
C CYS A 847 16.82 15.91 2.74
N LEU A 848 16.60 15.82 4.06
CA LEU A 848 17.45 16.48 5.05
C LEU A 848 18.87 15.93 5.04
N LYS A 849 19.03 14.60 4.92
CA LYS A 849 20.35 13.97 4.82
C LYS A 849 21.11 14.46 3.58
N THR A 850 20.42 14.52 2.44
CA THR A 850 20.99 15.04 1.19
C THR A 850 21.38 16.50 1.33
N TYR A 851 20.54 17.32 1.95
CA TYR A 851 20.88 18.72 2.21
C TYR A 851 22.07 18.86 3.16
N SER A 852 22.17 18.03 4.20
CA SER A 852 23.31 18.05 5.12
C SER A 852 24.63 17.71 4.43
N GLU A 853 24.63 16.71 3.55
CA GLU A 853 25.81 16.25 2.80
C GLU A 853 26.20 17.20 1.66
N THR A 854 25.24 17.80 0.97
CA THR A 854 25.48 18.56 -0.26
C THR A 854 25.36 20.07 -0.11
N LYS A 855 24.67 20.54 0.94
CA LYS A 855 24.26 21.94 1.15
C LYS A 855 23.54 22.57 -0.04
N ASP A 856 22.96 21.74 -0.92
CA ASP A 856 22.22 22.16 -2.11
C ASP A 856 20.69 21.98 -1.89
N PRO A 857 19.93 23.09 -1.74
CA PRO A 857 18.49 23.02 -1.56
C PRO A 857 17.74 22.40 -2.74
N ALA A 858 18.17 22.62 -3.99
CA ALA A 858 17.46 22.16 -5.18
C ALA A 858 17.53 20.63 -5.29
N LYS A 859 18.73 20.07 -5.04
CA LYS A 859 18.95 18.61 -4.99
C LYS A 859 18.19 17.94 -3.85
N ALA A 860 18.06 18.61 -2.71
CA ALA A 860 17.25 18.10 -1.60
C ALA A 860 15.75 18.11 -1.96
N LEU A 861 15.25 19.20 -2.55
CA LEU A 861 13.82 19.37 -2.90
C LEU A 861 13.34 18.46 -4.04
N SER A 862 14.24 17.97 -4.90
CA SER A 862 13.89 17.02 -5.97
C SER A 862 13.38 15.68 -5.43
N GLN A 863 13.70 15.34 -4.17
CA GLN A 863 13.26 14.12 -3.51
C GLN A 863 11.83 14.19 -2.95
N LEU A 864 11.27 15.40 -2.85
CA LEU A 864 9.94 15.63 -2.27
C LEU A 864 8.88 15.84 -3.35
N GLN A 865 7.74 15.16 -3.22
CA GLN A 865 6.59 15.26 -4.13
C GLN A 865 5.28 15.55 -3.39
N GLY A 866 4.33 16.18 -4.09
CA GLY A 866 2.98 16.45 -3.59
C GLY A 866 2.97 17.26 -2.28
N ASN A 867 2.17 16.80 -1.30
CA ASN A 867 1.98 17.48 -0.01
C ASN A 867 3.26 17.58 0.84
N LEU A 868 4.28 16.77 0.59
CA LEU A 868 5.55 16.83 1.33
C LEU A 868 6.30 18.15 1.09
N ARG A 869 6.02 18.84 -0.03
CA ARG A 869 6.58 20.16 -0.33
C ARG A 869 5.97 21.29 0.52
N ASN A 870 4.93 21.01 1.29
CA ASN A 870 4.29 21.97 2.20
C ASN A 870 4.72 21.77 3.67
N GLN A 871 5.66 20.86 3.94
CA GLN A 871 6.27 20.69 5.27
C GLN A 871 7.22 21.86 5.58
N VAL A 872 7.49 22.09 6.87
CA VAL A 872 8.27 23.24 7.34
C VAL A 872 9.68 23.24 6.74
N GLU A 873 10.33 22.08 6.72
CA GLU A 873 11.67 21.88 6.17
C GLU A 873 11.72 22.19 4.67
N ALA A 874 10.71 21.74 3.92
CA ALA A 874 10.61 21.99 2.48
C ALA A 874 10.33 23.47 2.16
N ILE A 875 9.52 24.15 2.97
CA ILE A 875 9.25 25.59 2.83
C ILE A 875 10.53 26.39 3.07
N ALA A 876 11.28 26.06 4.12
CA ALA A 876 12.56 26.69 4.42
C ALA A 876 13.58 26.46 3.30
N LEU A 877 13.76 25.22 2.83
CA LEU A 877 14.67 24.89 1.71
C LEU A 877 14.27 25.60 0.41
N LYS A 878 12.98 25.67 0.09
CA LYS A 878 12.48 26.37 -1.10
C LYS A 878 12.79 27.86 -1.05
N GLN A 879 12.79 28.46 0.13
CA GLN A 879 13.14 29.86 0.28
C GLN A 879 14.65 30.08 0.17
N LEU A 880 15.46 29.16 0.72
CA LEU A 880 16.92 29.18 0.56
C LEU A 880 17.36 28.94 -0.90
N GLU A 881 16.61 28.12 -1.66
CA GLU A 881 16.82 27.93 -3.10
C GLU A 881 16.63 29.26 -3.87
N LYS A 882 15.58 30.02 -3.53
CA LYS A 882 15.28 31.30 -4.18
C LYS A 882 16.26 32.41 -3.80
N LYS A 883 16.66 32.46 -2.53
CA LYS A 883 17.56 33.47 -1.97
C LYS A 883 18.54 32.80 -1.00
N PRO A 884 19.70 32.33 -1.51
CA PRO A 884 20.73 31.76 -0.66
C PRO A 884 21.18 32.77 0.41
N GLY A 885 21.30 32.32 1.66
CA GLY A 885 21.74 33.16 2.79
C GLY A 885 20.66 34.00 3.49
N ASP A 886 19.43 34.08 2.96
CA ASP A 886 18.32 34.82 3.61
C ASP A 886 17.52 33.92 4.57
N TYR A 887 18.15 33.57 5.69
CA TYR A 887 17.56 32.70 6.72
C TYR A 887 16.35 33.32 7.42
N ARG A 888 16.31 34.65 7.53
CA ARG A 888 15.15 35.37 8.08
C ARG A 888 13.93 35.18 7.18
N ALA A 889 14.09 35.35 5.87
CA ALA A 889 12.99 35.09 4.94
C ALA A 889 12.57 33.62 4.94
N ALA A 890 13.50 32.68 5.15
CA ALA A 890 13.17 31.25 5.27
C ALA A 890 12.24 30.97 6.46
N ILE A 891 12.50 31.55 7.64
CA ILE A 891 11.58 31.45 8.80
C ILE A 891 10.26 32.17 8.53
N LEU A 892 10.29 33.35 7.90
CA LEU A 892 9.08 34.12 7.60
C LEU A 892 8.22 33.51 6.47
N ALA A 893 8.77 32.61 5.66
CA ALA A 893 8.01 31.84 4.68
C ALA A 893 7.13 30.77 5.34
N ILE A 894 7.50 30.30 6.54
CA ILE A 894 6.70 29.34 7.31
C ILE A 894 5.40 30.04 7.78
N PRO A 895 4.23 29.38 7.66
CA PRO A 895 2.96 29.95 8.11
C PRO A 895 3.03 30.46 9.55
N ARG A 896 2.44 31.64 9.81
CA ARG A 896 2.54 32.36 11.10
C ARG A 896 2.27 31.46 12.31
N HIS A 897 1.24 30.61 12.25
CA HIS A 897 0.90 29.70 13.35
C HIS A 897 1.99 28.67 13.63
N GLN A 898 2.59 28.04 12.60
CA GLN A 898 3.64 27.03 12.75
C GLN A 898 4.93 27.64 13.30
N ARG A 899 5.39 28.77 12.75
CA ARG A 899 6.62 29.42 13.25
C ARG A 899 6.47 29.95 14.68
N SER A 900 5.25 30.31 15.10
CA SER A 900 4.98 30.75 16.47
C SER A 900 5.12 29.62 17.48
N LEU A 901 4.93 28.35 17.08
CA LEU A 901 5.11 27.19 17.96
C LEU A 901 6.53 27.09 18.52
N TYR A 902 7.56 27.51 17.78
CA TYR A 902 8.95 27.52 18.27
C TYR A 902 9.13 28.51 19.43
N VAL A 903 8.65 29.74 19.26
CA VAL A 903 8.70 30.76 20.32
C VAL A 903 7.88 30.32 21.52
N HIS A 904 6.71 29.74 21.29
CA HIS A 904 5.89 29.20 22.36
C HIS A 904 6.53 28.04 23.11
N ALA A 905 7.29 27.18 22.42
CA ALA A 905 8.05 26.11 23.08
C ALA A 905 9.10 26.70 24.03
N TYR A 906 9.78 27.79 23.66
CA TYR A 906 10.69 28.49 24.57
C TYR A 906 9.98 29.11 25.78
N GLN A 907 8.83 29.79 25.58
CA GLN A 907 8.01 30.29 26.68
C GLN A 907 7.60 29.16 27.65
N SER A 908 7.22 28.00 27.09
CA SER A 908 6.90 26.79 27.86
C SER A 908 8.09 26.23 28.64
N LYS A 909 9.33 26.31 28.10
CA LYS A 909 10.56 25.89 28.79
C LYS A 909 10.82 26.74 30.04
N ILE A 910 10.70 28.07 29.90
CA ILE A 910 10.86 28.99 31.04
C ILE A 910 9.79 28.71 32.09
N PHE A 911 8.52 28.57 31.69
CA PHE A 911 7.44 28.23 32.63
C PHE A 911 7.77 26.95 33.43
N ASN A 912 8.22 25.89 32.76
CA ASN A 912 8.57 24.63 33.43
C ASN A 912 9.72 24.83 34.44
N GLN A 913 10.77 25.56 34.07
CA GLN A 913 11.90 25.85 34.97
C GLN A 913 11.48 26.65 36.20
N ILE A 914 10.64 27.68 36.01
CA ILE A 914 10.12 28.51 37.10
C ILE A 914 9.21 27.70 38.02
N ALA A 915 8.28 26.92 37.45
CA ALA A 915 7.41 26.05 38.22
C ALA A 915 8.21 25.00 39.02
N SER A 916 9.29 24.46 38.45
CA SER A 916 10.17 23.54 39.15
C SER A 916 10.89 24.20 40.33
N LYS A 917 11.55 25.34 40.11
CA LYS A 917 12.22 26.11 41.18
C LYS A 917 11.24 26.50 42.29
N ARG A 918 10.03 26.93 41.92
CA ARG A 918 8.98 27.29 42.88
C ARG A 918 8.53 26.10 43.72
N ALA A 919 8.30 24.95 43.08
CA ALA A 919 7.89 23.74 43.78
C ALA A 919 8.97 23.23 44.74
N GLU A 920 10.24 23.24 44.33
CA GLU A 920 11.37 22.85 45.18
C GLU A 920 11.52 23.74 46.42
N LYS A 921 11.33 25.05 46.26
CA LYS A 921 11.56 26.01 47.36
C LYS A 921 10.35 26.24 48.26
N PHE A 922 9.15 26.33 47.69
CA PHE A 922 7.94 26.79 48.37
C PHE A 922 6.78 25.78 48.36
N GLY A 923 6.84 24.75 47.50
CA GLY A 923 5.82 23.71 47.41
C GLY A 923 4.42 24.27 47.09
N LEU A 924 3.47 24.01 48.00
CA LEU A 924 2.07 24.39 47.90
C LEU A 924 1.72 25.70 48.63
N LYS A 925 2.71 26.43 49.15
CA LYS A 925 2.46 27.69 49.88
C LYS A 925 2.13 28.82 48.89
N VAL A 926 1.09 29.58 49.20
CA VAL A 926 0.81 30.88 48.56
C VAL A 926 1.74 31.91 49.18
N LEU A 927 2.41 32.70 48.33
CA LEU A 927 3.37 33.72 48.72
C LEU A 927 2.78 35.10 48.49
N GLU A 928 3.19 36.07 49.31
CA GLU A 928 2.95 37.48 49.02
C GLU A 928 3.59 37.82 47.65
N GLY A 929 2.89 38.58 46.81
CA GLY A 929 3.33 38.91 45.45
C GLY A 929 3.07 37.85 44.38
N ASP A 930 2.38 36.75 44.72
CA ASP A 930 1.83 35.83 43.72
C ASP A 930 0.74 36.50 42.87
N ILE A 931 0.61 36.03 41.63
CA ILE A 931 -0.36 36.57 40.67
C ILE A 931 -1.58 35.66 40.62
N PHE A 932 -2.76 36.27 40.57
CA PHE A 932 -4.06 35.61 40.38
C PHE A 932 -4.74 36.11 39.10
N LEU A 933 -5.72 35.35 38.62
CA LEU A 933 -6.51 35.66 37.41
C LEU A 933 -7.31 36.96 37.52
N VAL A 934 -7.69 37.36 38.73
CA VAL A 934 -8.35 38.64 39.04
C VAL A 934 -7.36 39.48 39.85
N ASP A 935 -7.22 40.77 39.51
CA ASP A 935 -6.39 41.72 40.25
C ASP A 935 -6.92 41.83 41.71
N LYS A 936 -6.34 41.04 42.61
CA LYS A 936 -6.65 40.97 44.04
C LYS A 936 -5.34 40.94 44.81
N GLU A 937 -5.25 41.73 45.88
CA GLU A 937 -4.13 41.61 46.83
C GLU A 937 -4.22 40.28 47.58
N VAL A 938 -3.06 39.65 47.82
CA VAL A 938 -2.95 38.42 48.62
C VAL A 938 -3.55 38.73 50.00
N SER A 939 -4.57 37.98 50.38
CA SER A 939 -5.29 38.18 51.64
C SER A 939 -4.89 37.11 52.66
N ASP A 940 -4.75 37.49 53.94
CA ASP A 940 -4.48 36.57 55.05
C ASP A 940 -5.59 35.53 55.31
N LYS A 941 -6.67 35.53 54.50
CA LYS A 941 -7.84 34.67 54.66
C LYS A 941 -8.21 33.98 53.34
N GLY A 942 -7.56 32.85 53.06
CA GLY A 942 -8.15 31.76 52.27
C GLY A 942 -7.86 31.73 50.76
N ASP A 943 -6.83 32.42 50.27
CA ASP A 943 -6.41 32.26 48.88
C ASP A 943 -5.83 30.86 48.63
N LYS A 944 -6.25 30.22 47.55
CA LYS A 944 -5.88 28.84 47.26
C LYS A 944 -4.74 28.79 46.26
N ILE A 945 -3.82 27.86 46.49
CA ILE A 945 -2.69 27.61 45.59
C ILE A 945 -3.13 27.19 44.16
N GLU A 946 -4.36 26.67 44.01
CA GLU A 946 -4.95 26.33 42.70
C GLU A 946 -5.28 27.56 41.84
N ASP A 947 -5.39 28.74 42.44
CA ASP A 947 -5.69 30.00 41.75
C ASP A 947 -4.41 30.78 41.35
N VAL A 948 -3.24 30.32 41.80
CA VAL A 948 -1.95 30.95 41.50
C VAL A 948 -1.56 30.68 40.06
N ILE A 949 -1.28 31.75 39.32
CA ILE A 949 -0.84 31.70 37.92
C ILE A 949 0.63 32.12 37.80
N LEU A 950 1.32 31.49 36.85
CA LEU A 950 2.64 31.92 36.40
C LEU A 950 2.54 32.50 34.99
N PRO A 951 3.16 33.66 34.74
CA PRO A 951 3.13 34.28 33.42
C PRO A 951 4.03 33.53 32.42
N LEU A 952 3.66 33.59 31.15
CA LEU A 952 4.54 33.21 30.05
C LEU A 952 5.29 34.46 29.55
N PRO A 953 6.63 34.39 29.34
CA PRO A 953 7.43 35.51 28.89
C PRO A 953 6.87 36.17 27.63
N SER A 954 6.53 37.46 27.72
CA SER A 954 5.93 38.22 26.61
C SER A 954 6.19 39.71 26.79
N ASN A 955 5.89 40.52 25.76
CA ASN A 955 6.10 41.97 25.76
C ASN A 955 5.37 42.71 26.90
N ARG A 956 4.24 42.17 27.38
CA ARG A 956 3.42 42.77 28.44
C ARG A 956 3.29 41.86 29.65
N MET A 957 4.35 41.11 29.95
CA MET A 957 4.34 40.17 31.06
C MET A 957 4.19 40.90 32.41
N ARG A 958 3.21 40.45 33.21
CA ARG A 958 3.13 40.80 34.64
C ARG A 958 4.12 39.94 35.41
N ILE A 959 5.19 40.53 35.92
CA ILE A 959 6.22 39.82 36.69
C ILE A 959 5.78 39.76 38.16
N PRO A 960 5.81 38.59 38.83
CA PRO A 960 5.54 38.49 40.26
C PRO A 960 6.48 39.41 41.05
N SER A 961 5.98 40.08 42.09
CA SER A 961 6.80 41.01 42.90
C SER A 961 7.72 40.29 43.89
N ASN A 962 7.56 38.98 44.04
CA ASN A 962 8.38 38.14 44.92
C ASN A 962 9.62 37.56 44.20
N GLU A 963 10.33 36.66 44.88
CA GLU A 963 11.55 36.03 44.38
C GLU A 963 11.35 35.30 43.04
N VAL A 964 10.14 34.82 42.74
CA VAL A 964 9.82 34.18 41.45
C VAL A 964 10.07 35.14 40.29
N GLY A 965 9.76 36.43 40.47
CA GLY A 965 10.03 37.45 39.47
C GLY A 965 11.51 37.64 39.16
N GLN A 966 12.38 37.46 40.15
CA GLN A 966 13.84 37.54 39.97
C GLN A 966 14.35 36.37 39.12
N TRP A 967 13.81 35.17 39.33
CA TRP A 967 14.20 33.98 38.55
C TRP A 967 13.87 34.10 37.07
N TYR A 968 12.78 34.79 36.70
CA TYR A 968 12.49 35.08 35.29
C TYR A 968 13.61 35.90 34.66
N LYS A 969 14.08 36.96 35.35
CA LYS A 969 15.17 37.81 34.87
C LYS A 969 16.48 37.03 34.76
N GLU A 970 16.86 36.29 35.79
CA GLU A 970 18.09 35.47 35.78
C GLU A 970 18.12 34.46 34.63
N ILE A 971 17.01 33.74 34.39
CA ILE A 971 16.93 32.74 33.32
C ILE A 971 17.00 33.41 31.95
N MET A 972 16.26 34.50 31.75
CA MET A 972 16.27 35.23 30.49
C MET A 972 17.64 35.87 30.20
N GLU A 973 18.29 36.45 31.20
CA GLU A 973 19.65 37.00 31.10
C GLU A 973 20.67 35.92 30.76
N LYS A 974 20.60 34.75 31.41
CA LYS A 974 21.46 33.59 31.10
C LYS A 974 21.34 33.15 29.63
N ASP A 975 20.14 33.25 29.07
CA ASP A 975 19.84 32.90 27.69
C ASP A 975 20.09 34.07 26.70
N ASN A 976 20.63 35.20 27.16
CA ASN A 976 20.82 36.44 26.40
C ASN A 976 19.53 37.00 25.78
N ILE A 977 18.40 36.85 26.47
CA ILE A 977 17.09 37.37 26.05
C ILE A 977 16.74 38.62 26.86
N THR A 978 16.55 39.74 26.17
CA THR A 978 16.04 40.98 26.77
C THR A 978 14.51 41.00 26.81
N GLU A 979 13.90 41.79 27.69
CA GLU A 979 12.44 41.98 27.74
C GLU A 979 11.86 42.46 26.39
N GLY A 980 12.62 43.30 25.67
CA GLY A 980 12.25 43.82 24.35
C GLY A 980 12.28 42.79 23.20
N ALA A 981 12.92 41.63 23.39
CA ALA A 981 13.04 40.61 22.33
C ALA A 981 11.66 40.08 21.87
N PHE A 982 10.70 39.99 22.79
CA PHE A 982 9.33 39.57 22.48
C PHE A 982 8.52 40.67 21.77
N SER A 983 8.84 41.95 22.03
CA SER A 983 8.19 43.12 21.41
C SER A 983 8.45 43.17 19.91
N ASP A 984 9.69 42.92 19.52
CA ASP A 984 10.14 42.93 18.12
C ASP A 984 9.42 41.87 17.26
N LEU A 985 9.03 40.75 17.88
CA LEU A 985 8.44 39.59 17.19
C LEU A 985 6.92 39.65 17.07
N HIS A 986 6.22 40.54 17.79
CA HIS A 986 4.75 40.57 17.84
C HIS A 986 4.08 40.77 16.46
N LYS A 987 4.77 41.44 15.52
CA LYS A 987 4.30 41.61 14.13
C LYS A 987 4.33 40.31 13.35
N ASP A 988 5.41 39.54 13.49
CA ASP A 988 5.67 38.36 12.69
C ASP A 988 5.20 37.06 13.35
N PHE A 989 5.04 37.04 14.67
CA PHE A 989 4.69 35.86 15.46
C PHE A 989 3.41 36.10 16.27
N ALA A 990 2.69 35.04 16.62
CA ALA A 990 1.47 35.10 17.40
C ALA A 990 1.79 35.03 18.90
N VAL A 991 2.52 36.03 19.42
CA VAL A 991 2.92 36.09 20.82
C VAL A 991 2.11 37.18 21.52
N SER A 992 1.30 36.80 22.51
CA SER A 992 0.53 37.73 23.33
C SER A 992 0.81 37.48 24.81
N GLU A 993 0.32 38.40 25.65
CA GLU A 993 0.22 38.16 27.09
C GLU A 993 -0.58 36.87 27.32
N SER A 994 -0.01 35.98 28.13
CA SER A 994 -0.62 34.70 28.48
C SER A 994 -0.07 34.23 29.82
N PHE A 995 -0.88 33.46 30.52
CA PHE A 995 -0.59 32.94 31.85
C PHE A 995 -1.07 31.50 31.94
N ARG A 996 -0.62 30.80 32.97
CA ARG A 996 -0.95 29.41 33.20
C ARG A 996 -0.98 29.11 34.70
N ASN A 997 -1.97 28.35 35.13
CA ASN A 997 -2.08 27.89 36.52
C ASN A 997 -0.82 27.09 36.90
N TYR A 998 -0.30 27.34 38.08
CA TYR A 998 0.90 26.68 38.60
C TYR A 998 0.66 25.18 38.84
N ILE A 999 -0.48 24.85 39.45
CA ILE A 999 -0.95 23.49 39.70
C ILE A 999 -2.34 23.27 39.13
N GLU A 1000 -2.65 22.01 38.83
CA GLU A 1000 -3.98 21.61 38.33
C GLU A 1000 -4.42 20.30 38.98
N LYS A 1001 -5.74 20.15 39.15
CA LYS A 1001 -6.35 18.96 39.76
C LYS A 1001 -7.18 18.18 38.76
N PRO A 1002 -6.98 16.86 38.64
CA PRO A 1002 -7.85 16.03 37.83
C PRO A 1002 -9.25 15.98 38.46
N ARG A 1003 -10.30 16.16 37.64
CA ARG A 1003 -11.69 16.10 38.09
C ARG A 1003 -12.31 14.74 37.73
N GLU A 1004 -13.35 14.35 38.46
CA GLU A 1004 -14.15 13.16 38.17
C GLU A 1004 -13.29 11.88 38.03
N VAL A 1005 -12.29 11.73 38.92
CA VAL A 1005 -11.35 10.61 38.89
C VAL A 1005 -12.08 9.30 39.20
N GLN A 1006 -11.91 8.31 38.34
CA GLN A 1006 -12.40 6.94 38.53
C GLN A 1006 -11.30 5.97 38.10
N TYR A 1007 -11.21 4.83 38.75
CA TYR A 1007 -10.26 3.80 38.34
C TYR A 1007 -10.78 2.39 38.62
N ASP A 1008 -10.25 1.42 37.88
CA ASP A 1008 -10.50 0.01 38.09
C ASP A 1008 -9.33 -0.83 37.55
N LEU A 1009 -9.21 -2.07 38.04
CA LEU A 1009 -8.18 -3.02 37.65
C LEU A 1009 -8.79 -4.16 36.83
N VAL A 1010 -8.09 -4.58 35.78
CA VAL A 1010 -8.55 -5.66 34.90
C VAL A 1010 -7.42 -6.59 34.52
N GLY A 1011 -7.68 -7.90 34.55
CA GLY A 1011 -6.77 -8.93 34.06
C GLY A 1011 -6.99 -9.21 32.58
N TYR A 1012 -5.92 -9.57 31.86
CA TYR A 1012 -6.00 -9.95 30.44
C TYR A 1012 -4.85 -10.89 30.05
N ASN A 1013 -5.04 -11.65 28.97
CA ASN A 1013 -4.11 -12.73 28.59
C ASN A 1013 -3.25 -12.45 27.35
N SER A 1014 -3.66 -11.51 26.48
CA SER A 1014 -2.94 -11.17 25.25
C SER A 1014 -2.66 -9.67 25.14
N LEU A 1015 -1.49 -9.31 24.63
CA LEU A 1015 -1.10 -7.89 24.44
C LEU A 1015 -2.02 -7.11 23.49
N ASN A 1016 -2.77 -7.80 22.61
CA ASN A 1016 -3.70 -7.18 21.67
C ASN A 1016 -5.14 -7.09 22.18
N THR A 1017 -5.44 -7.60 23.38
CA THR A 1017 -6.79 -7.55 23.97
C THR A 1017 -7.28 -6.11 24.12
N VAL A 1018 -8.49 -5.80 23.66
CA VAL A 1018 -9.11 -4.48 23.82
C VAL A 1018 -9.60 -4.31 25.27
N LEU A 1019 -9.06 -3.33 25.99
CA LEU A 1019 -9.36 -3.13 27.43
C LEU A 1019 -10.46 -2.10 27.70
N GLN A 1020 -10.82 -1.29 26.70
CA GLN A 1020 -11.79 -0.20 26.82
C GLN A 1020 -12.73 -0.19 25.61
N SER A 1021 -14.03 0.03 25.86
CA SER A 1021 -15.05 0.05 24.82
C SER A 1021 -15.14 1.45 24.21
N ALA A 1022 -15.15 1.51 22.89
CA ALA A 1022 -15.23 2.73 22.11
C ALA A 1022 -15.90 2.45 20.76
N GLU A 1023 -17.14 1.96 20.79
CA GLU A 1023 -17.85 1.56 19.58
C GLU A 1023 -18.04 2.74 18.60
N PRO A 1024 -17.84 2.55 17.28
CA PRO A 1024 -17.57 1.28 16.60
C PRO A 1024 -16.06 0.99 16.38
N PHE A 1025 -15.16 1.73 17.03
CA PHE A 1025 -13.71 1.62 16.80
C PHE A 1025 -13.03 0.52 17.62
N ALA A 1026 -13.51 0.30 18.84
CA ALA A 1026 -13.02 -0.75 19.72
C ALA A 1026 -14.20 -1.40 20.44
N ILE A 1027 -14.37 -2.71 20.24
CA ILE A 1027 -15.42 -3.51 20.87
C ILE A 1027 -14.72 -4.44 21.86
N ILE A 1028 -15.11 -4.39 23.13
CA ILE A 1028 -14.62 -5.34 24.13
C ILE A 1028 -15.35 -6.66 23.95
N ASN A 1029 -14.60 -7.77 23.90
CA ASN A 1029 -15.15 -9.09 24.17
C ASN A 1029 -15.05 -9.36 25.68
N GLN A 1030 -16.17 -9.51 26.38
CA GLN A 1030 -16.15 -9.67 27.84
C GLN A 1030 -15.44 -10.95 28.29
N GLU A 1031 -15.38 -11.98 27.44
CA GLU A 1031 -14.67 -13.23 27.76
C GLU A 1031 -13.14 -13.06 27.82
N ASP A 1032 -12.60 -12.05 27.13
CA ASP A 1032 -11.16 -11.77 27.08
C ASP A 1032 -10.68 -10.99 28.31
N LEU A 1033 -11.58 -10.30 29.01
CA LEU A 1033 -11.29 -9.64 30.28
C LEU A 1033 -11.43 -10.64 31.42
N LYS A 1034 -10.43 -10.68 32.29
CA LYS A 1034 -10.37 -11.52 33.48
C LYS A 1034 -10.38 -10.67 34.73
N SER A 1035 -10.63 -11.29 35.88
CA SER A 1035 -10.28 -10.67 37.16
C SER A 1035 -8.77 -10.39 37.18
N PRO A 1036 -8.30 -9.36 37.91
CA PRO A 1036 -6.88 -9.06 37.99
C PRO A 1036 -6.03 -10.27 38.41
N GLU A 1037 -6.55 -11.13 39.29
CA GLU A 1037 -5.87 -12.33 39.80
C GLU A 1037 -5.76 -13.47 38.77
N GLU A 1038 -6.71 -13.58 37.83
CA GLU A 1038 -6.75 -14.64 36.82
C GLU A 1038 -6.01 -14.30 35.52
N GLY A 1039 -5.74 -13.02 35.27
CA GLY A 1039 -5.09 -12.57 34.04
C GLY A 1039 -3.57 -12.80 34.05
N LYS A 1040 -2.99 -13.24 32.93
CA LYS A 1040 -1.53 -13.30 32.73
C LYS A 1040 -0.87 -11.93 32.93
N PHE A 1041 -1.58 -10.87 32.53
CA PHE A 1041 -1.21 -9.48 32.70
C PHE A 1041 -2.34 -8.71 33.38
N GLN A 1042 -1.99 -7.61 34.03
CA GLN A 1042 -2.94 -6.71 34.69
C GLN A 1042 -2.83 -5.32 34.09
N ALA A 1043 -3.95 -4.60 34.04
CA ALA A 1043 -4.00 -3.20 33.62
C ALA A 1043 -4.79 -2.34 34.60
N LEU A 1044 -4.30 -1.13 34.82
CA LEU A 1044 -5.01 -0.06 35.53
C LEU A 1044 -5.76 0.79 34.51
N ARG A 1045 -7.09 0.80 34.59
CA ARG A 1045 -7.93 1.73 33.84
C ARG A 1045 -8.19 2.95 34.72
N VAL A 1046 -7.89 4.14 34.22
CA VAL A 1046 -8.11 5.39 34.92
C VAL A 1046 -8.85 6.38 34.04
N LYS A 1047 -9.85 7.05 34.60
CA LYS A 1047 -10.67 8.05 33.93
C LYS A 1047 -10.62 9.35 34.72
N PHE A 1048 -10.39 10.47 34.04
CA PHE A 1048 -10.34 11.78 34.67
C PHE A 1048 -10.51 12.90 33.64
N SER A 1049 -10.92 14.08 34.11
CA SER A 1049 -11.17 15.27 33.29
C SER A 1049 -10.13 16.34 33.60
N LEU A 1050 -9.52 16.95 32.58
CA LEU A 1050 -8.59 18.08 32.71
C LEU A 1050 -9.05 19.28 31.90
N PRO A 1051 -8.82 20.52 32.38
CA PRO A 1051 -9.14 21.72 31.62
C PRO A 1051 -8.25 21.86 30.37
N SER A 1052 -8.69 22.72 29.45
CA SER A 1052 -7.96 22.98 28.21
C SER A 1052 -6.54 23.47 28.49
N GLY A 1053 -5.59 23.02 27.67
CA GLY A 1053 -4.17 23.35 27.86
C GLY A 1053 -3.41 22.45 28.83
N CYS A 1054 -4.05 21.53 29.56
CA CYS A 1054 -3.38 20.54 30.41
C CYS A 1054 -2.97 19.27 29.64
N TYR A 1055 -1.95 18.55 30.14
CA TYR A 1055 -1.40 17.35 29.52
C TYR A 1055 -1.66 16.12 30.40
N ALA A 1056 -2.39 15.13 29.88
CA ALA A 1056 -2.64 13.86 30.58
C ALA A 1056 -1.36 13.12 30.94
N THR A 1057 -0.32 13.21 30.11
CA THR A 1057 1.00 12.61 30.40
C THR A 1057 1.67 13.25 31.61
N ILE A 1058 1.48 14.54 31.86
CA ILE A 1058 2.04 15.22 33.05
C ILE A 1058 1.25 14.84 34.29
N ALA A 1059 -0.08 14.79 34.18
CA ALA A 1059 -0.93 14.32 35.27
C ALA A 1059 -0.58 12.87 35.67
N LEU A 1060 -0.46 11.96 34.69
CA LEU A 1060 -0.04 10.59 34.92
C LEU A 1060 1.43 10.45 35.37
N ARG A 1061 2.32 11.37 34.97
CA ARG A 1061 3.70 11.38 35.46
C ARG A 1061 3.74 11.59 36.98
N GLU A 1062 2.90 12.49 37.50
CA GLU A 1062 2.74 12.70 38.94
C GLU A 1062 2.22 11.41 39.62
N LEU A 1063 1.20 10.78 39.03
CA LEU A 1063 0.63 9.55 39.57
C LEU A 1063 1.59 8.36 39.51
N LEU A 1064 2.28 8.12 38.40
CA LEU A 1064 3.00 6.86 38.16
C LEU A 1064 4.48 6.91 38.52
N ARG A 1065 5.08 8.11 38.60
CA ARG A 1065 6.53 8.24 38.79
C ARG A 1065 7.32 7.47 37.69
N ILE A 1066 6.88 7.53 36.43
CA ILE A 1066 7.62 6.92 35.30
C ILE A 1066 7.76 7.87 34.11
N ASP A 1067 8.67 7.52 33.20
CA ASP A 1067 8.84 8.20 31.93
C ASP A 1067 7.79 7.74 30.90
N LEU A 1068 6.85 8.63 30.60
CA LEU A 1068 5.79 8.42 29.60
C LEU A 1068 6.17 8.94 28.20
N SER A 1069 7.45 9.22 27.95
CA SER A 1069 7.92 9.65 26.64
C SER A 1069 7.70 8.59 25.57
N LYS A 1070 7.60 9.05 24.32
CA LYS A 1070 7.33 8.16 23.18
C LYS A 1070 8.41 7.09 23.00
N ASN A 1071 9.67 7.42 23.26
CA ASN A 1071 10.80 6.50 23.12
C ASN A 1071 10.81 5.46 24.24
N ALA A 1072 10.65 5.88 25.51
CA ALA A 1072 10.58 4.96 26.64
C ALA A 1072 9.43 3.96 26.51
N GLN A 1073 8.25 4.45 26.11
CA GLN A 1073 7.06 3.59 25.94
C GLN A 1073 7.17 2.67 24.71
N ARG A 1074 7.92 3.06 23.69
CA ARG A 1074 8.23 2.20 22.55
C ARG A 1074 9.15 1.05 22.95
N GLU A 1075 10.22 1.34 23.67
CA GLU A 1075 11.15 0.33 24.19
C GLU A 1075 10.43 -0.64 25.14
N ALA A 1076 9.60 -0.11 26.05
CA ALA A 1076 8.79 -0.94 26.94
C ALA A 1076 7.83 -1.86 26.18
N THR A 1077 7.22 -1.37 25.10
CA THR A 1077 6.35 -2.19 24.23
C THR A 1077 7.14 -3.26 23.46
N GLU A 1078 8.34 -2.95 22.97
CA GLU A 1078 9.21 -3.90 22.27
C GLU A 1078 9.67 -5.01 23.24
N ASN A 1079 10.12 -4.65 24.43
CA ASN A 1079 10.49 -5.61 25.50
C ASN A 1079 9.32 -6.51 25.92
N SER A 1080 8.10 -5.95 26.01
CA SER A 1080 6.87 -6.70 26.31
C SER A 1080 6.57 -7.77 25.25
N ARG A 1081 6.73 -7.43 23.96
CA ARG A 1081 6.54 -8.39 22.85
C ARG A 1081 7.58 -9.50 22.83
N GLU A 1082 8.83 -9.20 23.19
CA GLU A 1082 9.87 -10.22 23.32
C GLU A 1082 9.57 -11.20 24.47
N LYS A 1083 9.01 -10.72 25.58
CA LYS A 1083 8.54 -11.58 26.67
C LYS A 1083 7.39 -12.49 26.25
N GLU A 1084 6.46 -12.02 25.42
CA GLU A 1084 5.35 -12.84 24.91
C GLU A 1084 5.88 -13.94 23.97
N GLY A 1085 6.77 -13.61 23.04
CA GLY A 1085 7.32 -14.55 22.05
C GLY A 1085 8.34 -15.56 22.57
N ASN A 1086 8.90 -15.38 23.77
CA ASN A 1086 9.75 -16.39 24.44
C ASN A 1086 8.96 -17.34 25.35
N VAL A 1087 7.66 -17.09 25.53
CA VAL A 1087 6.75 -17.89 26.38
C VAL A 1087 5.82 -18.77 25.54
N GLU A 1088 5.64 -18.46 24.24
CA GLU A 1088 5.12 -19.38 23.21
C GLU A 1088 6.21 -20.32 22.69
#